data_AF-A0A094HFE0-F1
#
_entry.id   AF-A0A094HFE0-F1
#
_cell.length_a   1.000
_cell.length_b   1.000
_cell.length_c   1.000
_cell.angle_alpha   90.00
_cell.angle_beta   90.00
_cell.angle_gamma   90.00
#
_symmetry.space_group_name_H-M   'P 1'
#
loop_
_entity.id
_entity.type
_entity.pdbx_description
1 polymer ?
#
loop_
_entity_poly.entity_id
_entity_poly.type
_entity_poly.pdbx_seq_one_letter_code
_entity_poly.pdbx_strand_id
1 'polypeptide(L)'
;MAHSQNPPVFTLAEARTIGQPIADPSNSTVLPARFGGGSLALLQDTLLIETLAHFNRERIPERVVHARAAAAWGEFEVTHDISHLTTAKFLNGIGKKTKVLQRISTVGGATGSAETVRDVRGFSVKFFTEEGNHDIVGNDIPVFFVRDPVKFPSLNRSHKKNPRSNTADETMFWDFHVNNQEGVHALMHLFGSRGIPASLRNINGFGVHTYKLVAVDGSFKYCKFHFKPIGGVQNMSPEDAAKNAGENADYHTADLFNAIENGDYPVWTLYVQVMEPKVAETYPVNIFDITKTWPHKDFPLLPVGNMTLNKNPHNYFEDVEQAAFSPSNMVPGISVTPDPMLQARMFAYPDAQRYRLGVNYQQLASNRALSRVYTPYERDGAASFNGNYGGEPNYVRSDFTVAKPGQKSIEHDEWAGGKVGIHEIPVSDADFAQATELWNIFGTQPGEQEGFVKNVAGAIQDIPKKLQEGTIAMFSKVHPDIGRKLQAELNSAGKISASAQSQESARSYQLIFDVQVSQDRTGIFVAARPLTPIGIVSGERCGGPRASLPAPTVFTGRPLRGTLVISHDKRQEDVFDVVQLTLQGEVQSIIRLSSGSYCKIKKPLILMSSVKVANEFEQIDAEDPHTVTYQTEFFFDIPDFTTLPSSHGNNTPKRLPPSMRVVKSDFISAATAEIHNSGSIAGTCDVTYKIAACVFAGGRLKSDASREIILMPIEDKPPPLEPEDFGKEYRLVGATSLRPSWGLRKSLMVVVSSMEPRPLTFSNREEGCESTEVLLHLKTEGLSDGNKSRSSDVFFSGRAKGSYVNGRGTAISVGCVEEDKVRNK
;
A
#
# COMPACT_ATOMS: atom_id res chain seq x y z
N MET A 1 -5.05 -39.25 -11.00
CA MET A 1 -6.34 -39.86 -10.63
C MET A 1 -6.96 -40.39 -11.91
N ALA A 2 -7.46 -41.62 -11.94
CA ALA A 2 -8.30 -42.06 -13.05
C ALA A 2 -9.55 -41.17 -13.05
N HIS A 3 -9.67 -40.27 -14.02
CA HIS A 3 -10.89 -39.51 -14.21
C HIS A 3 -12.01 -40.53 -14.47
N SER A 4 -12.93 -40.66 -13.53
CA SER A 4 -14.27 -41.16 -13.81
C SER A 4 -14.74 -40.47 -15.09
N GLN A 5 -15.04 -41.23 -16.14
CA GLN A 5 -15.47 -40.67 -17.43
C GLN A 5 -16.83 -39.96 -17.35
N ASN A 6 -17.51 -40.03 -16.21
CA ASN A 6 -18.73 -39.28 -15.94
C ASN A 6 -18.44 -38.01 -15.12
N PRO A 7 -18.88 -36.83 -15.58
CA PRO A 7 -18.79 -35.60 -14.80
C PRO A 7 -19.59 -35.73 -13.49
N PRO A 8 -19.12 -35.12 -12.39
CA PRO A 8 -19.83 -35.18 -11.12
C PRO A 8 -21.18 -34.45 -11.20
N VAL A 9 -22.17 -34.95 -10.47
CA VAL A 9 -23.48 -34.30 -10.31
C VAL A 9 -23.37 -33.25 -9.19
N PHE A 10 -23.89 -32.05 -9.43
CA PHE A 10 -23.95 -31.01 -8.39
C PHE A 10 -24.89 -31.44 -7.25
N THR A 11 -24.49 -31.20 -6.01
CA THR A 11 -25.27 -31.57 -4.82
C THR A 11 -25.27 -30.46 -3.76
N LEU A 12 -26.23 -30.50 -2.84
CA LEU A 12 -26.19 -29.71 -1.59
C LEU A 12 -25.10 -30.20 -0.62
N ALA A 13 -24.62 -29.31 0.25
CA ALA A 13 -23.48 -29.56 1.15
C ALA A 13 -23.90 -30.01 2.55
N GLU A 14 -24.98 -29.49 3.13
CA GLU A 14 -25.60 -30.09 4.32
C GLU A 14 -26.18 -31.47 4.01
N ALA A 15 -26.52 -31.66 2.74
CA ALA A 15 -26.71 -32.98 2.19
C ALA A 15 -25.38 -33.77 2.06
N ARG A 16 -24.22 -33.44 2.62
CA ARG A 16 -23.11 -34.43 2.68
C ARG A 16 -23.51 -35.72 3.42
N THR A 17 -24.61 -35.68 4.18
CA THR A 17 -25.27 -36.84 4.79
C THR A 17 -26.27 -37.56 3.85
N ILE A 18 -26.76 -36.93 2.76
CA ILE A 18 -27.84 -37.40 1.86
C ILE A 18 -27.48 -37.39 0.34
N GLY A 19 -26.52 -36.59 -0.09
CA GLY A 19 -26.02 -36.38 -1.45
C GLY A 19 -27.01 -35.74 -2.43
N GLN A 20 -27.95 -34.90 -1.96
CA GLN A 20 -29.11 -34.47 -2.77
C GLN A 20 -28.66 -33.76 -4.06
N PRO A 21 -29.00 -34.31 -5.25
CA PRO A 21 -28.73 -33.66 -6.52
C PRO A 21 -29.48 -32.34 -6.66
N ILE A 22 -28.82 -31.34 -7.25
CA ILE A 22 -29.42 -30.05 -7.64
C ILE A 22 -29.50 -29.97 -9.16
N ALA A 23 -30.67 -29.56 -9.64
CA ALA A 23 -30.94 -29.45 -11.08
C ALA A 23 -30.17 -28.30 -11.72
N ASP A 24 -30.06 -27.17 -11.01
CA ASP A 24 -29.36 -25.98 -11.48
C ASP A 24 -28.75 -25.23 -10.28
N PRO A 25 -27.42 -25.11 -10.18
CA PRO A 25 -26.76 -24.42 -9.08
C PRO A 25 -26.80 -22.88 -9.20
N SER A 26 -27.31 -22.34 -10.32
CA SER A 26 -27.25 -20.90 -10.64
C SER A 26 -28.53 -20.12 -10.36
N ASN A 27 -29.62 -20.82 -9.99
CA ASN A 27 -30.94 -20.23 -9.83
C ASN A 27 -31.50 -20.42 -8.43
N SER A 28 -31.99 -19.32 -7.83
CA SER A 28 -32.71 -19.35 -6.56
C SER A 28 -34.21 -19.64 -6.75
N THR A 29 -34.81 -20.33 -5.79
CA THR A 29 -36.26 -20.51 -5.67
C THR A 29 -36.92 -19.21 -5.28
N VAL A 30 -37.72 -18.67 -6.20
CA VAL A 30 -38.43 -17.40 -6.02
C VAL A 30 -39.91 -17.51 -6.34
N LEU A 31 -40.73 -16.67 -5.70
CA LEU A 31 -42.06 -16.33 -6.18
C LEU A 31 -41.94 -15.10 -7.11
N PRO A 32 -42.07 -15.24 -8.44
CA PRO A 32 -41.98 -14.11 -9.35
C PRO A 32 -43.15 -13.14 -9.12
N ALA A 33 -42.87 -11.84 -9.08
CA ALA A 33 -43.90 -10.83 -8.93
C ALA A 33 -44.67 -10.66 -10.24
N ARG A 34 -46.00 -10.64 -10.17
CA ARG A 34 -46.86 -10.48 -11.36
C ARG A 34 -46.81 -9.07 -11.98
N PHE A 35 -46.38 -8.05 -11.22
CA PHE A 35 -46.24 -6.67 -11.70
C PHE A 35 -44.90 -6.08 -11.22
N GLY A 36 -44.16 -5.44 -12.12
CA GLY A 36 -42.93 -4.71 -11.78
C GLY A 36 -41.61 -5.48 -11.89
N GLY A 37 -41.59 -6.72 -12.42
CA GLY A 37 -40.36 -7.44 -12.77
C GLY A 37 -39.48 -7.93 -11.62
N GLY A 38 -39.95 -7.82 -10.36
CA GLY A 38 -39.25 -8.33 -9.17
C GLY A 38 -39.56 -9.80 -8.85
N SER A 39 -38.90 -10.34 -7.83
CA SER A 39 -39.10 -11.71 -7.34
C SER A 39 -38.87 -11.79 -5.83
N LEU A 40 -39.63 -12.62 -5.13
CA LEU A 40 -39.45 -12.88 -3.69
C LEU A 40 -38.68 -14.18 -3.49
N ALA A 41 -37.44 -14.10 -2.99
CA ALA A 41 -36.68 -15.28 -2.57
C ALA A 41 -37.38 -15.95 -1.38
N LEU A 42 -37.43 -17.28 -1.40
CA LEU A 42 -38.12 -18.06 -0.38
C LEU A 42 -37.10 -18.68 0.59
N LEU A 43 -37.39 -18.63 1.89
CA LEU A 43 -36.54 -19.23 2.93
C LEU A 43 -36.44 -20.77 2.81
N GLN A 44 -37.31 -21.40 2.02
CA GLN A 44 -37.23 -22.83 1.73
C GLN A 44 -36.10 -23.18 0.74
N ASP A 45 -35.44 -22.18 0.14
CA ASP A 45 -34.33 -22.39 -0.79
C ASP A 45 -33.05 -22.77 -0.03
N THR A 46 -32.87 -24.06 0.22
CA THR A 46 -31.70 -24.59 0.93
C THR A 46 -30.41 -24.39 0.14
N LEU A 47 -30.44 -24.43 -1.20
CA LEU A 47 -29.27 -24.13 -2.03
C LEU A 47 -28.76 -22.72 -1.78
N LEU A 48 -29.65 -21.73 -1.85
CA LEU A 48 -29.31 -20.33 -1.61
C LEU A 48 -28.76 -20.12 -0.19
N ILE A 49 -29.42 -20.70 0.81
CA ILE A 49 -29.04 -20.53 2.22
C ILE A 49 -27.69 -21.17 2.51
N GLU A 50 -27.48 -22.43 2.11
CA GLU A 50 -26.23 -23.17 2.36
C GLU A 50 -25.04 -22.47 1.67
N THR A 51 -25.21 -22.07 0.41
CA THR A 51 -24.14 -21.42 -0.37
C THR A 51 -23.71 -20.10 0.28
N LEU A 52 -24.68 -19.23 0.63
CA LEU A 52 -24.38 -17.96 1.30
C LEU A 52 -23.83 -18.16 2.72
N ALA A 53 -24.34 -19.15 3.46
CA ALA A 53 -23.86 -19.44 4.80
C ALA A 53 -22.42 -19.95 4.82
N HIS A 54 -22.04 -20.79 3.84
CA HIS A 54 -20.66 -21.27 3.69
C HIS A 54 -19.72 -20.14 3.23
N PHE A 55 -20.13 -19.35 2.23
CA PHE A 55 -19.34 -18.20 1.74
C PHE A 55 -18.94 -17.25 2.88
N ASN A 56 -19.89 -16.93 3.77
CA ASN A 56 -19.66 -16.07 4.93
C ASN A 56 -18.66 -16.65 5.95
N ARG A 57 -18.26 -17.93 5.83
CA ARG A 57 -17.40 -18.65 6.77
C ARG A 57 -16.14 -19.23 6.13
N GLU A 58 -15.83 -18.84 4.89
CA GLU A 58 -14.60 -19.31 4.23
C GLU A 58 -13.31 -18.75 4.85
N ARG A 59 -13.37 -17.60 5.53
CA ARG A 59 -12.19 -16.95 6.11
C ARG A 59 -11.96 -17.43 7.54
N ILE A 60 -10.74 -17.86 7.80
CA ILE A 60 -10.19 -18.08 9.15
C ILE A 60 -9.29 -16.89 9.52
N PRO A 61 -8.96 -16.69 10.82
CA PRO A 61 -7.92 -15.74 11.18
C PRO A 61 -6.62 -16.02 10.41
N GLU A 62 -5.99 -14.99 9.87
CA GLU A 62 -4.64 -15.15 9.32
C GLU A 62 -3.63 -15.44 10.45
N ARG A 63 -2.43 -15.88 10.08
CA ARG A 63 -1.35 -16.00 11.07
C ARG A 63 -0.97 -14.60 11.56
N VAL A 64 -0.85 -14.42 12.88
CA VAL A 64 -0.52 -13.12 13.51
C VAL A 64 0.80 -12.52 12.99
N VAL A 65 1.72 -13.40 12.60
CA VAL A 65 2.97 -13.11 11.87
C VAL A 65 3.08 -14.12 10.74
N HIS A 66 3.79 -13.77 9.68
CA HIS A 66 3.98 -14.67 8.53
C HIS A 66 2.68 -15.04 7.80
N ALA A 67 1.75 -14.09 7.66
CA ALA A 67 0.47 -14.33 6.99
C ALA A 67 0.65 -14.63 5.49
N ARG A 68 1.45 -13.83 4.78
CA ARG A 68 1.70 -13.97 3.34
C ARG A 68 2.80 -15.01 3.06
N ALA A 69 2.52 -16.00 2.22
CA ALA A 69 3.45 -17.10 1.98
C ALA A 69 3.26 -17.82 0.64
N ALA A 70 4.35 -18.41 0.15
CA ALA A 70 4.37 -19.46 -0.85
C ALA A 70 4.69 -20.80 -0.18
N ALA A 71 4.23 -21.91 -0.76
CA ALA A 71 4.50 -23.23 -0.22
C ALA A 71 4.44 -24.31 -1.29
N ALA A 72 5.15 -25.41 -1.02
CA ALA A 72 5.16 -26.58 -1.88
C ALA A 72 5.42 -27.85 -1.09
N TRP A 73 4.99 -28.97 -1.66
CA TRP A 73 5.32 -30.31 -1.22
C TRP A 73 6.63 -30.78 -1.87
N GLY A 74 7.32 -31.69 -1.18
CA GLY A 74 8.58 -32.22 -1.67
C GLY A 74 9.02 -33.49 -0.96
N GLU A 75 10.30 -33.82 -1.15
CA GLU A 75 10.98 -34.92 -0.48
C GLU A 75 12.32 -34.46 0.07
N PHE A 76 12.68 -34.95 1.26
CA PHE A 76 14.02 -34.89 1.81
C PHE A 76 14.69 -36.24 1.68
N GLU A 77 15.88 -36.28 1.08
CA GLU A 77 16.69 -37.48 0.89
C GLU A 77 17.99 -37.38 1.68
N VAL A 78 18.26 -38.37 2.54
CA VAL A 78 19.52 -38.46 3.29
C VAL A 78 20.65 -38.80 2.33
N THR A 79 21.72 -38.01 2.31
CA THR A 79 22.89 -38.24 1.43
C THR A 79 24.16 -38.56 2.20
N HIS A 80 24.19 -38.27 3.50
CA HIS A 80 25.34 -38.49 4.36
C HIS A 80 24.91 -39.20 5.65
N ASP A 81 25.74 -40.11 6.14
CA ASP A 81 25.47 -40.82 7.39
C ASP A 81 25.82 -39.95 8.60
N ILE A 82 24.80 -39.60 9.37
CA ILE A 82 24.91 -38.89 10.65
C ILE A 82 24.33 -39.68 11.82
N SER A 83 24.20 -41.00 11.69
CA SER A 83 23.62 -41.89 12.72
C SER A 83 24.40 -41.90 14.04
N HIS A 84 25.67 -41.53 14.00
CA HIS A 84 26.49 -41.30 15.19
C HIS A 84 26.13 -40.03 15.97
N LEU A 85 25.36 -39.11 15.38
CA LEU A 85 24.91 -37.86 16.02
C LEU A 85 23.48 -37.94 16.54
N THR A 86 22.60 -38.67 15.86
CA THR A 86 21.16 -38.66 16.14
C THR A 86 20.50 -40.01 15.92
N THR A 87 19.53 -40.36 16.77
CA THR A 87 18.62 -41.50 16.56
C THR A 87 17.40 -41.17 15.70
N ALA A 88 17.26 -39.90 15.25
CA ALA A 88 16.11 -39.46 14.48
C ALA A 88 16.03 -40.21 13.15
N LYS A 89 15.04 -41.09 13.02
CA LYS A 89 15.05 -42.05 11.91
C LYS A 89 14.96 -41.42 10.52
N PHE A 90 14.37 -40.23 10.38
CA PHE A 90 14.28 -39.56 9.08
C PHE A 90 15.62 -39.00 8.58
N LEU A 91 16.63 -38.91 9.46
CA LEU A 91 17.98 -38.48 9.15
C LEU A 91 18.97 -39.65 8.98
N ASN A 92 18.50 -40.89 9.16
CA ASN A 92 19.35 -42.09 9.17
C ASN A 92 19.01 -43.04 8.03
N GLY A 93 20.06 -43.52 7.36
CA GLY A 93 19.98 -44.38 6.17
C GLY A 93 20.12 -43.58 4.88
N ILE A 94 21.32 -43.59 4.28
CA ILE A 94 21.58 -42.92 3.00
C ILE A 94 20.59 -43.43 1.94
N GLY A 95 20.02 -42.51 1.16
CA GLY A 95 18.97 -42.75 0.17
C GLY A 95 17.55 -42.79 0.75
N LYS A 96 17.38 -42.71 2.08
CA LYS A 96 16.05 -42.66 2.70
C LYS A 96 15.36 -41.35 2.34
N LYS A 97 14.12 -41.46 1.87
CA LYS A 97 13.26 -40.33 1.52
C LYS A 97 12.17 -40.09 2.56
N THR A 98 11.95 -38.83 2.89
CA THR A 98 10.91 -38.36 3.81
C THR A 98 10.08 -37.29 3.11
N LYS A 99 8.75 -37.44 3.09
CA LYS A 99 7.86 -36.41 2.54
C LYS A 99 7.99 -35.12 3.35
N VAL A 100 8.02 -33.97 2.66
CA VAL A 100 8.05 -32.66 3.31
C VAL A 100 6.95 -31.72 2.81
N LEU A 101 6.54 -30.79 3.67
CA LEU A 101 5.82 -29.57 3.32
C LEU A 101 6.67 -28.38 3.72
N GLN A 102 7.01 -27.52 2.77
CA GLN A 102 7.72 -26.28 3.04
C GLN A 102 6.81 -25.07 2.83
N ARG A 103 6.87 -24.13 3.77
CA ARG A 103 6.19 -22.83 3.69
C ARG A 103 7.20 -21.72 3.91
N ILE A 104 7.31 -20.82 2.92
CA ILE A 104 8.19 -19.66 2.93
C ILE A 104 7.35 -18.38 2.91
N SER A 105 7.60 -17.44 3.80
CA SER A 105 6.68 -16.33 4.07
C SER A 105 7.39 -15.03 4.40
N THR A 106 6.79 -13.87 4.12
CA THR A 106 7.20 -12.61 4.80
C THR A 106 6.83 -12.67 6.30
N VAL A 107 6.98 -11.59 7.09
CA VAL A 107 6.65 -11.55 8.54
C VAL A 107 5.55 -10.55 8.84
N GLY A 108 5.78 -9.28 8.51
CA GLY A 108 5.01 -8.15 9.02
C GLY A 108 3.66 -7.99 8.31
N GLY A 109 3.66 -8.19 7.00
CA GLY A 109 2.51 -8.00 6.13
C GLY A 109 1.35 -8.99 6.38
N ALA A 110 0.13 -8.51 6.17
CA ALA A 110 -1.10 -9.33 6.18
C ALA A 110 -1.21 -10.20 4.91
N THR A 111 -2.20 -11.07 4.83
CA THR A 111 -2.39 -12.05 3.73
C THR A 111 -2.39 -11.41 2.33
N GLY A 112 -2.92 -10.19 2.20
CA GLY A 112 -2.96 -9.45 0.93
C GLY A 112 -1.78 -8.51 0.66
N SER A 113 -0.70 -8.59 1.45
CA SER A 113 0.50 -7.77 1.24
C SER A 113 1.36 -8.28 0.08
N ALA A 114 2.19 -7.41 -0.50
CA ALA A 114 3.14 -7.78 -1.54
C ALA A 114 4.30 -8.62 -1.00
N GLU A 115 4.81 -9.54 -1.82
CA GLU A 115 5.87 -10.47 -1.44
C GLU A 115 7.28 -9.91 -1.61
N THR A 116 7.47 -8.93 -2.49
CA THR A 116 8.76 -8.26 -2.78
C THR A 116 9.00 -7.05 -1.87
N VAL A 117 8.72 -7.19 -0.57
CA VAL A 117 8.99 -6.17 0.44
C VAL A 117 10.26 -6.48 1.22
N ARG A 118 10.91 -5.46 1.80
CA ARG A 118 12.01 -5.67 2.74
C ARG A 118 11.47 -6.29 4.02
N ASP A 119 11.82 -7.55 4.25
CA ASP A 119 11.35 -8.30 5.42
C ASP A 119 12.25 -9.53 5.63
N VAL A 120 12.17 -10.15 6.79
CA VAL A 120 12.69 -11.50 6.98
C VAL A 120 11.80 -12.47 6.20
N ARG A 121 12.36 -13.58 5.69
CA ARG A 121 11.56 -14.69 5.18
C ARG A 121 11.51 -15.82 6.21
N GLY A 122 10.32 -16.16 6.67
CA GLY A 122 10.07 -17.40 7.41
C GLY A 122 10.42 -18.59 6.52
N PHE A 123 11.11 -19.58 7.07
CA PHE A 123 11.55 -20.81 6.38
C PHE A 123 11.11 -22.01 7.21
N SER A 124 9.87 -22.46 7.01
CA SER A 124 9.28 -23.56 7.79
C SER A 124 9.24 -24.84 6.98
N VAL A 125 9.79 -25.93 7.53
CA VAL A 125 9.78 -27.26 6.91
C VAL A 125 9.18 -28.27 7.88
N LYS A 126 8.15 -29.00 7.43
CA LYS A 126 7.55 -30.13 8.13
C LYS A 126 7.98 -31.43 7.48
N PHE A 127 8.62 -32.29 8.23
CA PHE A 127 9.02 -33.64 7.84
C PHE A 127 7.98 -34.63 8.35
N PHE A 128 7.37 -35.39 7.44
CA PHE A 128 6.39 -36.41 7.79
C PHE A 128 7.12 -37.74 8.03
N THR A 129 7.62 -37.93 9.23
CA THR A 129 8.46 -39.08 9.58
C THR A 129 7.63 -40.29 10.03
N GLU A 130 8.28 -41.45 10.15
CA GLU A 130 7.66 -42.66 10.71
C GLU A 130 7.45 -42.60 12.22
N GLU A 131 8.01 -41.59 12.91
CA GLU A 131 7.94 -41.41 14.36
C GLU A 131 7.15 -40.15 14.77
N GLY A 132 6.39 -39.59 13.83
CA GLY A 132 5.65 -38.34 14.02
C GLY A 132 6.12 -37.25 13.06
N ASN A 133 5.45 -36.11 13.11
CA ASN A 133 5.89 -34.94 12.35
C ASN A 133 7.06 -34.26 13.09
N HIS A 134 8.11 -33.90 12.35
CA HIS A 134 9.17 -33.04 12.86
C HIS A 134 9.13 -31.70 12.13
N ASP A 135 9.10 -30.58 12.84
CA ASP A 135 9.08 -29.26 12.22
C ASP A 135 10.36 -28.48 12.54
N ILE A 136 11.06 -28.04 11.49
CA ILE A 136 12.11 -27.02 11.61
C ILE A 136 11.49 -25.69 11.20
N VAL A 137 11.19 -24.84 12.19
CA VAL A 137 10.49 -23.57 12.01
C VAL A 137 11.49 -22.43 12.10
N GLY A 138 12.14 -22.15 10.98
CA GLY A 138 13.27 -21.24 10.86
C GLY A 138 12.96 -19.93 10.13
N ASN A 139 14.03 -19.22 9.79
CA ASN A 139 14.03 -18.02 8.94
C ASN A 139 15.16 -18.10 7.90
N ASP A 140 15.17 -17.18 6.95
CA ASP A 140 16.23 -17.00 5.95
C ASP A 140 17.47 -16.26 6.46
N ILE A 141 17.40 -15.73 7.69
CA ILE A 141 18.52 -15.17 8.44
C ILE A 141 18.86 -16.08 9.64
N PRO A 142 20.15 -16.17 10.04
CA PRO A 142 20.59 -17.12 11.07
C PRO A 142 20.39 -16.61 12.51
N VAL A 143 19.89 -15.39 12.69
CA VAL A 143 19.73 -14.69 13.97
C VAL A 143 18.37 -14.02 14.05
N PHE A 144 17.97 -13.54 15.24
CA PHE A 144 16.70 -12.85 15.44
C PHE A 144 16.84 -11.51 16.16
N PHE A 145 15.77 -10.72 16.21
CA PHE A 145 15.80 -9.33 16.72
C PHE A 145 15.75 -9.21 18.25
N VAL A 146 15.28 -10.23 18.96
CA VAL A 146 15.17 -10.24 20.42
C VAL A 146 15.59 -11.59 20.96
N ARG A 147 16.21 -11.58 22.14
CA ARG A 147 16.61 -12.80 22.89
C ARG A 147 15.72 -13.10 24.09
N ASP A 148 14.76 -12.23 24.39
CA ASP A 148 13.75 -12.44 25.42
C ASP A 148 12.35 -12.55 24.78
N PRO A 149 11.63 -13.67 25.00
CA PRO A 149 10.34 -13.90 24.38
C PRO A 149 9.25 -12.91 24.79
N VAL A 150 9.36 -12.26 25.96
CA VAL A 150 8.35 -11.27 26.39
C VAL A 150 8.34 -10.05 25.47
N LYS A 151 9.47 -9.76 24.80
CA LYS A 151 9.59 -8.66 23.83
C LYS A 151 9.00 -8.99 22.46
N PHE A 152 8.74 -10.26 22.15
CA PHE A 152 8.29 -10.70 20.82
C PHE A 152 6.98 -10.02 20.37
N PRO A 153 5.93 -9.86 21.22
CA PRO A 153 4.74 -9.12 20.82
C PRO A 153 5.02 -7.64 20.53
N SER A 154 5.87 -6.98 21.33
CA SER A 154 6.22 -5.57 21.13
C SER A 154 7.02 -5.35 19.84
N LEU A 155 8.00 -6.22 19.57
CA LEU A 155 8.75 -6.25 18.30
C LEU A 155 7.80 -6.36 17.10
N ASN A 156 6.89 -7.35 17.11
CA ASN A 156 6.01 -7.55 15.96
C ASN A 156 4.97 -6.44 15.81
N ARG A 157 4.56 -5.78 16.90
CA ARG A 157 3.68 -4.61 16.84
C ARG A 157 4.39 -3.39 16.26
N SER A 158 5.68 -3.19 16.55
CA SER A 158 6.45 -2.10 15.96
C SER A 158 6.72 -2.28 14.46
N HIS A 159 6.73 -3.53 13.97
CA HIS A 159 6.85 -3.86 12.53
C HIS A 159 5.50 -3.87 11.79
N LYS A 160 4.41 -3.52 12.49
CA LYS A 160 3.03 -3.56 11.96
C LYS A 160 2.43 -2.16 11.96
N LYS A 161 1.11 -2.11 11.85
CA LYS A 161 0.36 -0.88 11.67
C LYS A 161 0.27 -0.08 12.96
N ASN A 162 0.38 1.24 12.84
CA ASN A 162 0.12 2.18 13.93
C ASN A 162 -1.33 2.02 14.43
N PRO A 163 -1.57 1.93 15.75
CA PRO A 163 -2.91 1.69 16.29
C PRO A 163 -3.96 2.76 15.95
N ARG A 164 -3.54 4.00 15.68
CA ARG A 164 -4.44 5.12 15.40
C ARG A 164 -4.75 5.24 13.91
N SER A 165 -3.72 5.22 13.06
CA SER A 165 -3.88 5.44 11.61
C SER A 165 -4.10 4.14 10.82
N ASN A 166 -3.75 2.99 11.40
CA ASN A 166 -3.73 1.70 10.71
C ASN A 166 -2.82 1.70 9.46
N THR A 167 -1.75 2.50 9.48
CA THR A 167 -0.70 2.58 8.44
C THR A 167 0.63 2.05 8.96
N ALA A 168 1.55 1.70 8.06
CA ALA A 168 2.94 1.47 8.45
C ALA A 168 3.53 2.75 9.09
N ASP A 169 4.49 2.58 9.99
CA ASP A 169 5.07 3.67 10.77
C ASP A 169 6.53 3.36 11.12
N GLU A 170 7.46 3.94 10.35
CA GLU A 170 8.90 3.80 10.58
C GLU A 170 9.34 4.38 11.93
N THR A 171 8.60 5.34 12.48
CA THR A 171 8.88 5.87 13.83
C THR A 171 8.73 4.77 14.86
N MET A 172 7.66 3.96 14.78
CA MET A 172 7.46 2.82 15.67
C MET A 172 8.54 1.75 15.51
N PHE A 173 8.89 1.44 14.25
CA PHE A 173 9.92 0.45 13.93
C PHE A 173 11.26 0.83 14.58
N TRP A 174 11.74 2.04 14.32
CA TRP A 174 13.05 2.50 14.79
C TRP A 174 13.05 2.85 16.29
N ASP A 175 11.96 3.35 16.86
CA ASP A 175 11.85 3.57 18.30
C ASP A 175 12.03 2.25 19.09
N PHE A 176 11.43 1.16 18.63
CA PHE A 176 11.65 -0.14 19.28
C PHE A 176 13.11 -0.56 19.25
N HIS A 177 13.76 -0.52 18.07
CA HIS A 177 15.12 -1.02 17.90
C HIS A 177 16.19 -0.14 18.55
N VAL A 178 16.03 1.19 18.53
CA VAL A 178 16.91 2.11 19.27
C VAL A 178 16.89 1.81 20.76
N ASN A 179 15.75 1.37 21.30
CA ASN A 179 15.60 1.01 22.72
C ASN A 179 15.81 -0.49 23.02
N ASN A 180 16.03 -1.35 22.02
CA ASN A 180 16.24 -2.80 22.15
C ASN A 180 17.33 -3.26 21.16
N GLN A 181 18.58 -2.94 21.47
CA GLN A 181 19.70 -3.03 20.53
C GLN A 181 20.31 -4.44 20.40
N GLU A 182 19.84 -5.44 21.17
CA GLU A 182 20.34 -6.82 21.09
C GLU A 182 20.19 -7.44 19.69
N GLY A 183 19.23 -6.94 18.91
CA GLY A 183 18.90 -7.40 17.56
C GLY A 183 19.65 -6.73 16.42
N VAL A 184 20.68 -5.91 16.70
CA VAL A 184 21.38 -5.13 15.67
C VAL A 184 21.98 -6.01 14.56
N HIS A 185 22.42 -7.22 14.89
CA HIS A 185 22.91 -8.19 13.90
C HIS A 185 21.79 -8.61 12.92
N ALA A 186 20.56 -8.82 13.41
CA ALA A 186 19.42 -9.13 12.55
C ALA A 186 19.02 -7.94 11.67
N LEU A 187 19.09 -6.71 12.19
CA LEU A 187 18.89 -5.48 11.41
C LEU A 187 19.88 -5.36 10.26
N MET A 188 21.14 -5.76 10.48
CA MET A 188 22.14 -5.78 9.42
C MET A 188 21.77 -6.71 8.27
N HIS A 189 21.26 -7.92 8.56
CA HIS A 189 20.75 -8.81 7.50
C HIS A 189 19.52 -8.23 6.81
N LEU A 190 18.58 -7.65 7.57
CA LEU A 190 17.33 -7.08 7.04
C LEU A 190 17.58 -5.91 6.08
N PHE A 191 18.49 -5.00 6.41
CA PHE A 191 18.80 -3.82 5.58
C PHE A 191 19.92 -4.05 4.56
N GLY A 192 20.61 -5.20 4.62
CA GLY A 192 21.45 -5.69 3.53
C GLY A 192 20.64 -6.17 2.32
N SER A 193 21.31 -6.71 1.31
CA SER A 193 20.67 -7.22 0.08
C SER A 193 19.70 -8.37 0.36
N ARG A 194 19.99 -9.19 1.38
CA ARG A 194 19.20 -10.38 1.73
C ARG A 194 17.79 -10.09 2.19
N GLY A 195 17.51 -8.86 2.65
CA GLY A 195 16.15 -8.47 3.05
C GLY A 195 15.13 -8.46 1.91
N ILE A 196 15.59 -8.52 0.65
CA ILE A 196 14.72 -8.56 -0.54
C ILE A 196 15.21 -9.64 -1.53
N PRO A 197 14.83 -10.91 -1.33
CA PRO A 197 15.26 -12.00 -2.20
C PRO A 197 14.65 -11.87 -3.59
N ALA A 198 15.43 -12.20 -4.62
CA ALA A 198 14.97 -12.21 -6.02
C ALA A 198 13.95 -13.33 -6.24
N SER A 199 14.17 -14.49 -5.63
CA SER A 199 13.28 -15.63 -5.64
C SER A 199 13.37 -16.37 -4.31
N LEU A 200 12.26 -16.96 -3.84
CA LEU A 200 12.25 -17.81 -2.65
C LEU A 200 12.99 -19.14 -2.88
N ARG A 201 13.32 -19.50 -4.13
CA ARG A 201 14.13 -20.67 -4.48
C ARG A 201 15.62 -20.48 -4.17
N ASN A 202 16.04 -19.22 -4.02
CA ASN A 202 17.43 -18.80 -3.89
C ASN A 202 17.70 -18.13 -2.54
N ILE A 203 17.04 -18.59 -1.47
CA ILE A 203 17.31 -18.13 -0.11
C ILE A 203 17.96 -19.24 0.70
N ASN A 204 18.81 -18.87 1.65
CA ASN A 204 19.19 -19.79 2.71
C ASN A 204 17.99 -20.01 3.64
N GLY A 205 17.99 -21.13 4.35
CA GLY A 205 17.13 -21.36 5.51
C GLY A 205 17.97 -21.70 6.73
N PHE A 206 17.54 -21.30 7.91
CA PHE A 206 18.24 -21.55 9.16
C PHE A 206 17.24 -21.94 10.24
N GLY A 207 17.57 -22.95 11.05
CA GLY A 207 16.78 -23.26 12.25
C GLY A 207 16.80 -22.14 13.30
N VAL A 208 17.77 -21.21 13.18
CA VAL A 208 18.07 -20.07 14.05
C VAL A 208 18.52 -20.51 15.45
N HIS A 209 17.69 -21.26 16.16
CA HIS A 209 17.98 -21.76 17.50
C HIS A 209 19.03 -22.87 17.51
N THR A 210 19.62 -23.05 18.69
CA THR A 210 20.40 -24.24 19.00
C THR A 210 19.47 -25.37 19.43
N TYR A 211 19.66 -26.56 18.88
CA TYR A 211 18.95 -27.79 19.24
C TYR A 211 19.93 -28.83 19.81
N LYS A 212 19.42 -29.96 20.29
CA LYS A 212 20.24 -31.13 20.65
C LYS A 212 20.00 -32.24 19.64
N LEU A 213 21.08 -32.86 19.14
CA LEU A 213 21.06 -34.15 18.46
C LEU A 213 21.43 -35.22 19.48
N VAL A 214 20.60 -36.25 19.59
CA VAL A 214 20.66 -37.28 20.61
C VAL A 214 21.12 -38.60 19.99
N ALA A 215 22.28 -39.09 20.41
CA ALA A 215 22.86 -40.34 19.93
C ALA A 215 22.23 -41.58 20.61
N VAL A 216 22.55 -42.77 20.09
CA VAL A 216 21.98 -44.04 20.54
C VAL A 216 22.33 -44.41 21.99
N ASP A 217 23.48 -43.96 22.48
CA ASP A 217 23.98 -44.20 23.84
C ASP A 217 23.40 -43.26 24.89
N GLY A 218 22.54 -42.31 24.48
CA GLY A 218 21.98 -41.29 25.35
C GLY A 218 22.86 -40.05 25.50
N SER A 219 24.01 -39.98 24.84
CA SER A 219 24.77 -38.74 24.72
C SER A 219 24.11 -37.78 23.72
N PHE A 220 24.44 -36.50 23.79
CA PHE A 220 23.93 -35.52 22.85
C PHE A 220 25.01 -34.51 22.47
N LYS A 221 24.81 -33.85 21.32
CA LYS A 221 25.58 -32.70 20.88
C LYS A 221 24.63 -31.56 20.55
N TYR A 222 25.07 -30.32 20.74
CA TYR A 222 24.30 -29.17 20.28
C TYR A 222 24.43 -29.02 18.77
N CYS A 223 23.38 -28.53 18.11
CA CYS A 223 23.41 -28.27 16.68
C CYS A 223 22.69 -27.00 16.24
N LYS A 224 23.07 -26.50 15.06
CA LYS A 224 22.33 -25.50 14.27
C LYS A 224 21.98 -26.13 12.91
N PHE A 225 20.76 -25.96 12.45
CA PHE A 225 20.31 -26.43 11.12
C PHE A 225 20.50 -25.34 10.05
N HIS A 226 21.02 -25.71 8.88
CA HIS A 226 21.25 -24.82 7.75
C HIS A 226 20.77 -25.46 6.44
N PHE A 227 19.90 -24.79 5.71
CA PHE A 227 19.47 -25.15 4.36
C PHE A 227 20.16 -24.22 3.37
N LYS A 228 20.98 -24.76 2.48
CA LYS A 228 21.70 -24.00 1.45
C LYS A 228 21.10 -24.27 0.07
N PRO A 229 20.62 -23.26 -0.66
CA PRO A 229 20.06 -23.48 -1.99
C PRO A 229 21.17 -23.91 -2.94
N ILE A 230 20.95 -24.97 -3.72
CA ILE A 230 21.91 -25.42 -4.73
C ILE A 230 22.08 -24.34 -5.82
N GLY A 231 21.01 -23.61 -6.15
CA GLY A 231 21.04 -22.50 -7.10
C GLY A 231 21.72 -21.21 -6.61
N GLY A 232 22.34 -21.24 -5.41
CA GLY A 232 22.96 -20.07 -4.81
C GLY A 232 21.95 -19.03 -4.31
N VAL A 233 22.46 -17.98 -3.66
CA VAL A 233 21.65 -16.89 -3.10
C VAL A 233 21.49 -15.76 -4.11
N GLN A 234 20.26 -15.29 -4.33
CA GLN A 234 19.96 -14.21 -5.27
C GLN A 234 19.01 -13.19 -4.65
N ASN A 235 19.33 -11.90 -4.81
CA ASN A 235 18.59 -10.77 -4.24
C ASN A 235 18.20 -9.78 -5.36
N MET A 236 17.17 -8.98 -5.13
CA MET A 236 16.72 -7.96 -6.08
C MET A 236 17.02 -6.54 -5.57
N SER A 237 17.09 -5.58 -6.49
CA SER A 237 17.24 -4.18 -6.13
C SER A 237 15.98 -3.64 -5.43
N PRO A 238 16.09 -2.64 -4.53
CA PRO A 238 14.92 -1.98 -3.96
C PRO A 238 13.95 -1.42 -5.02
N GLU A 239 14.49 -0.93 -6.14
CA GLU A 239 13.71 -0.37 -7.25
C GLU A 239 12.88 -1.44 -7.97
N ASP A 240 13.48 -2.60 -8.28
CA ASP A 240 12.76 -3.74 -8.87
C ASP A 240 11.73 -4.32 -7.90
N ALA A 241 12.08 -4.35 -6.61
CA ALA A 241 11.20 -4.82 -5.55
C ALA A 241 9.94 -3.97 -5.42
N ALA A 242 10.09 -2.65 -5.43
CA ALA A 242 8.98 -1.69 -5.41
C ALA A 242 8.11 -1.80 -6.66
N LYS A 243 8.75 -1.96 -7.84
CA LYS A 243 8.03 -2.18 -9.10
C LYS A 243 7.20 -3.47 -9.04
N ASN A 244 7.81 -4.59 -8.68
CA ASN A 244 7.12 -5.88 -8.56
C ASN A 244 6.01 -5.83 -7.51
N ALA A 245 6.21 -5.12 -6.39
CA ALA A 245 5.18 -4.99 -5.37
C ALA A 245 3.91 -4.29 -5.90
N GLY A 246 4.05 -3.39 -6.88
CA GLY A 246 2.93 -2.73 -7.55
C GLY A 246 2.35 -3.50 -8.74
N GLU A 247 3.20 -4.14 -9.55
CA GLU A 247 2.78 -4.85 -10.76
C GLU A 247 2.26 -6.27 -10.49
N ASN A 248 2.88 -6.97 -9.52
CA ASN A 248 2.55 -8.34 -9.14
C ASN A 248 2.85 -8.58 -7.66
N ALA A 249 1.88 -8.29 -6.79
CA ALA A 249 2.01 -8.53 -5.35
C ALA A 249 2.26 -10.01 -4.99
N ASP A 250 1.92 -10.95 -5.88
CA ASP A 250 2.05 -12.40 -5.73
C ASP A 250 3.31 -12.97 -6.43
N TYR A 251 4.31 -12.12 -6.69
CA TYR A 251 5.50 -12.44 -7.49
C TYR A 251 6.24 -13.70 -7.07
N HIS A 252 6.53 -13.88 -5.78
CA HIS A 252 7.30 -15.02 -5.28
C HIS A 252 6.48 -16.32 -5.29
N THR A 253 5.18 -16.23 -5.00
CA THR A 253 4.26 -17.37 -5.10
C THR A 253 4.14 -17.83 -6.55
N ALA A 254 4.00 -16.90 -7.50
CA ALA A 254 3.96 -17.21 -8.92
C ALA A 254 5.28 -17.84 -9.41
N ASP A 255 6.44 -17.30 -9.02
CA ASP A 255 7.75 -17.87 -9.36
C ASP A 255 7.90 -19.31 -8.88
N LEU A 256 7.61 -19.58 -7.59
CA LEU A 256 7.73 -20.93 -7.03
C LEU A 256 6.76 -21.91 -7.70
N PHE A 257 5.50 -21.50 -7.86
CA PHE A 257 4.46 -22.34 -8.46
C PHE A 257 4.81 -22.72 -9.90
N ASN A 258 5.17 -21.73 -10.72
CA ASN A 258 5.49 -21.93 -12.12
C ASN A 258 6.78 -22.73 -12.31
N ALA A 259 7.79 -22.53 -11.45
CA ALA A 259 9.02 -23.33 -11.49
C ALA A 259 8.70 -24.84 -11.31
N ILE A 260 7.85 -25.17 -10.34
CA ILE A 260 7.45 -26.56 -10.08
C ILE A 260 6.58 -27.13 -11.22
N GLU A 261 5.62 -26.37 -11.75
CA GLU A 261 4.82 -26.81 -12.92
C GLU A 261 5.72 -27.11 -14.13
N ASN A 262 6.79 -26.35 -14.31
CA ASN A 262 7.74 -26.51 -15.41
C ASN A 262 8.83 -27.56 -15.15
N GLY A 263 8.82 -28.24 -14.00
CA GLY A 263 9.84 -29.23 -13.63
C GLY A 263 11.18 -28.65 -13.17
N ASP A 264 11.27 -27.33 -12.97
CA ASP A 264 12.44 -26.63 -12.40
C ASP A 264 12.37 -26.65 -10.86
N TYR A 265 12.60 -27.84 -10.31
CA TYR A 265 12.45 -28.10 -8.88
C TYR A 265 13.56 -27.44 -8.05
N PRO A 266 13.22 -26.55 -7.11
CA PRO A 266 14.23 -25.96 -6.25
C PRO A 266 14.74 -26.99 -5.21
N VAL A 267 16.04 -26.95 -4.97
CA VAL A 267 16.75 -27.89 -4.09
C VAL A 267 17.59 -27.16 -3.06
N TRP A 268 17.52 -27.61 -1.80
CA TRP A 268 18.39 -27.17 -0.71
C TRP A 268 19.15 -28.36 -0.13
N THR A 269 20.44 -28.19 0.13
CA THR A 269 21.19 -29.13 0.97
C THR A 269 21.06 -28.74 2.43
N LEU A 270 20.60 -29.68 3.27
CA LEU A 270 20.60 -29.57 4.72
C LEU A 270 22.00 -29.87 5.26
N TYR A 271 22.49 -28.96 6.09
CA TYR A 271 23.71 -29.10 6.88
C TYR A 271 23.39 -28.90 8.36
N VAL A 272 24.27 -29.44 9.21
CA VAL A 272 24.31 -29.14 10.63
C VAL A 272 25.69 -28.63 11.05
N GLN A 273 25.73 -27.62 11.91
CA GLN A 273 26.90 -27.39 12.77
C GLN A 273 26.72 -28.22 14.03
N VAL A 274 27.82 -28.69 14.63
CA VAL A 274 27.79 -29.56 15.82
C VAL A 274 28.77 -29.05 16.86
N MET A 275 28.34 -28.97 18.12
CA MET A 275 29.16 -28.56 19.26
C MET A 275 29.01 -29.55 20.42
N GLU A 276 30.14 -29.96 20.99
CA GLU A 276 30.17 -30.81 22.19
C GLU A 276 29.68 -30.03 23.44
N PRO A 277 28.94 -30.67 24.37
CA PRO A 277 28.43 -29.98 25.56
C PRO A 277 29.51 -29.29 26.40
N LYS A 278 30.67 -29.94 26.58
CA LYS A 278 31.81 -29.38 27.32
C LYS A 278 32.41 -28.12 26.68
N VAL A 279 32.31 -28.00 25.36
CA VAL A 279 32.77 -26.80 24.63
C VAL A 279 31.78 -25.66 24.86
N ALA A 280 30.48 -25.95 24.86
CA ALA A 280 29.43 -24.95 25.09
C ALA A 280 29.55 -24.25 26.45
N GLU A 281 30.04 -24.93 27.49
CA GLU A 281 30.24 -24.36 28.84
C GLU A 281 31.29 -23.25 28.89
N THR A 282 32.24 -23.25 27.95
CA THR A 282 33.38 -22.31 27.92
C THR A 282 33.43 -21.47 26.66
N TYR A 283 32.51 -21.68 25.71
CA TYR A 283 32.48 -20.92 24.47
C TYR A 283 32.14 -19.45 24.75
N PRO A 284 32.88 -18.48 24.19
CA PRO A 284 32.74 -17.06 24.53
C PRO A 284 31.39 -16.46 24.11
N VAL A 285 30.69 -17.12 23.18
CA VAL A 285 29.35 -16.71 22.73
C VAL A 285 28.32 -17.60 23.41
N ASN A 286 27.31 -17.00 24.02
CA ASN A 286 26.18 -17.76 24.55
C ASN A 286 25.46 -18.48 23.40
N ILE A 287 25.58 -19.81 23.36
CA ILE A 287 25.00 -20.63 22.30
C ILE A 287 23.46 -20.68 22.33
N PHE A 288 22.84 -20.24 23.43
CA PHE A 288 21.39 -20.15 23.60
C PHE A 288 20.85 -18.74 23.35
N ASP A 289 21.72 -17.79 22.98
CA ASP A 289 21.32 -16.45 22.53
C ASP A 289 21.02 -16.49 21.02
N ILE A 290 19.73 -16.39 20.66
CA ILE A 290 19.25 -16.40 19.28
C ILE A 290 19.77 -15.22 18.43
N THR A 291 20.33 -14.18 19.05
CA THR A 291 20.93 -13.05 18.33
C THR A 291 22.34 -13.36 17.82
N LYS A 292 22.87 -14.56 18.12
CA LYS A 292 24.24 -14.98 17.83
C LYS A 292 24.33 -16.16 16.85
N THR A 293 25.36 -16.14 16.03
CA THR A 293 25.76 -17.21 15.11
C THR A 293 26.95 -18.00 15.65
N TRP A 294 27.17 -19.20 15.11
CA TRP A 294 28.39 -19.98 15.34
C TRP A 294 29.32 -19.82 14.12
N PRO A 295 30.53 -19.28 14.27
CA PRO A 295 31.50 -19.15 13.18
C PRO A 295 31.76 -20.50 12.50
N HIS A 296 31.62 -20.55 11.18
CA HIS A 296 31.90 -21.77 10.41
C HIS A 296 33.37 -22.23 10.51
N LYS A 297 34.29 -21.31 10.84
CA LYS A 297 35.70 -21.61 11.09
C LYS A 297 35.88 -22.55 12.28
N ASP A 298 35.07 -22.35 13.33
CA ASP A 298 35.14 -23.13 14.56
C ASP A 298 34.28 -24.39 14.44
N PHE A 299 33.09 -24.25 13.84
CA PHE A 299 32.11 -25.33 13.67
C PHE A 299 31.72 -25.44 12.20
N PRO A 300 32.42 -26.26 11.39
CA PRO A 300 32.13 -26.39 9.96
C PRO A 300 30.75 -27.02 9.71
N LEU A 301 30.20 -26.77 8.52
CA LEU A 301 28.95 -27.36 8.08
C LEU A 301 29.14 -28.84 7.72
N LEU A 302 28.41 -29.72 8.40
CA LEU A 302 28.35 -31.14 8.09
C LEU A 302 27.11 -31.42 7.21
N PRO A 303 27.27 -31.94 5.98
CA PRO A 303 26.14 -32.23 5.11
C PRO A 303 25.31 -33.39 5.67
N VAL A 304 23.99 -33.35 5.41
CA VAL A 304 23.03 -34.37 5.88
C VAL A 304 22.25 -34.96 4.71
N GLY A 305 21.62 -34.11 3.90
CA GLY A 305 20.70 -34.55 2.85
C GLY A 305 20.23 -33.42 1.95
N ASN A 306 19.47 -33.74 0.91
CA ASN A 306 18.90 -32.78 -0.02
C ASN A 306 17.38 -32.74 0.10
N MET A 307 16.81 -31.55 0.16
CA MET A 307 15.38 -31.29 0.12
C MET A 307 15.01 -30.73 -1.26
N THR A 308 14.14 -31.42 -1.97
CA THR A 308 13.65 -31.02 -3.31
C THR A 308 12.15 -30.77 -3.22
N LEU A 309 11.70 -29.56 -3.61
CA LEU A 309 10.27 -29.28 -3.78
C LEU A 309 9.84 -29.64 -5.19
N ASN A 310 8.90 -30.58 -5.31
CA ASN A 310 8.56 -31.18 -6.60
C ASN A 310 7.06 -31.24 -6.87
N LYS A 311 6.24 -30.67 -5.99
CA LYS A 311 4.79 -30.73 -6.14
C LYS A 311 4.10 -29.50 -5.55
N ASN A 312 3.31 -28.83 -6.38
CA ASN A 312 2.48 -27.72 -5.95
C ASN A 312 1.34 -28.18 -5.00
N PRO A 313 0.84 -27.28 -4.15
CA PRO A 313 -0.37 -27.53 -3.37
C PRO A 313 -1.54 -27.94 -4.28
N HIS A 314 -2.32 -28.94 -3.87
CA HIS A 314 -3.55 -29.29 -4.60
C HIS A 314 -4.63 -28.23 -4.36
N ASN A 315 -4.72 -27.74 -3.13
CA ASN A 315 -5.56 -26.61 -2.75
C ASN A 315 -4.77 -25.75 -1.77
N TYR A 316 -4.54 -24.47 -2.11
CA TYR A 316 -3.75 -23.57 -1.27
C TYR A 316 -4.33 -23.45 0.15
N PHE A 317 -5.66 -23.36 0.30
CA PHE A 317 -6.27 -23.19 1.61
C PHE A 317 -6.06 -24.41 2.51
N GLU A 318 -6.30 -25.62 2.01
CA GLU A 318 -6.13 -26.87 2.75
C GLU A 318 -4.65 -27.22 3.03
N ASP A 319 -3.81 -27.12 2.00
CA ASP A 319 -2.41 -27.56 2.09
C ASP A 319 -1.50 -26.51 2.73
N VAL A 320 -1.79 -25.22 2.54
CA VAL A 320 -0.90 -24.11 2.92
C VAL A 320 -1.49 -23.24 4.02
N GLU A 321 -2.71 -22.72 3.81
CA GLU A 321 -3.29 -21.80 4.79
C GLU A 321 -3.60 -22.53 6.10
N GLN A 322 -4.12 -23.76 6.03
CA GLN A 322 -4.40 -24.61 7.20
C GLN A 322 -3.17 -25.33 7.78
N ALA A 323 -2.02 -25.29 7.11
CA ALA A 323 -0.80 -25.91 7.64
C ALA A 323 -0.38 -25.28 8.97
N ALA A 324 0.00 -26.11 9.94
CA ALA A 324 0.37 -25.74 11.29
C ALA A 324 1.76 -26.31 11.59
N PHE A 325 2.75 -25.41 11.72
CA PHE A 325 4.12 -25.74 12.07
C PHE A 325 4.36 -25.39 13.54
N SER A 326 5.06 -26.22 14.30
CA SER A 326 5.43 -25.90 15.68
C SER A 326 6.82 -26.43 16.00
N PRO A 327 7.74 -25.63 16.57
CA PRO A 327 9.02 -26.15 17.05
C PRO A 327 8.86 -27.18 18.19
N SER A 328 7.68 -27.31 18.81
CA SER A 328 7.40 -28.40 19.76
C SER A 328 7.21 -29.77 19.08
N ASN A 329 7.05 -29.82 17.76
CA ASN A 329 6.96 -31.06 17.00
C ASN A 329 8.38 -31.61 16.78
N MET A 330 8.87 -32.34 17.77
CA MET A 330 10.17 -33.02 17.74
C MET A 330 9.97 -34.54 17.80
N VAL A 331 10.72 -35.24 16.95
CA VAL A 331 10.79 -36.70 16.96
C VAL A 331 11.96 -37.14 17.84
N PRO A 332 11.97 -38.40 18.34
CA PRO A 332 13.12 -38.91 19.08
C PRO A 332 14.44 -38.71 18.32
N GLY A 333 15.52 -38.43 19.04
CA GLY A 333 16.82 -38.09 18.44
C GLY A 333 17.07 -36.60 18.23
N ILE A 334 16.06 -35.74 18.39
CA ILE A 334 16.18 -34.28 18.40
C ILE A 334 15.48 -33.73 19.65
N SER A 335 16.13 -32.80 20.36
CA SER A 335 15.58 -32.23 21.59
C SER A 335 15.84 -30.72 21.71
N VAL A 336 15.15 -30.11 22.66
CA VAL A 336 15.15 -28.68 22.95
C VAL A 336 16.36 -28.27 23.80
N THR A 337 16.73 -26.99 23.72
CA THR A 337 17.76 -26.35 24.55
C THR A 337 17.18 -25.30 25.50
N PRO A 338 17.95 -24.80 26.47
CA PRO A 338 17.55 -23.68 27.33
C PRO A 338 17.44 -22.31 26.63
N ASP A 339 17.45 -22.23 25.30
CA ASP A 339 17.16 -20.98 24.57
C ASP A 339 15.75 -20.48 24.94
N PRO A 340 15.61 -19.33 25.62
CA PRO A 340 14.33 -18.86 26.15
C PRO A 340 13.32 -18.55 25.04
N MET A 341 13.81 -18.13 23.87
CA MET A 341 12.96 -17.91 22.70
C MET A 341 12.42 -19.24 22.19
N LEU A 342 13.26 -20.27 22.07
CA LEU A 342 12.81 -21.61 21.65
C LEU A 342 11.78 -22.18 22.64
N GLN A 343 12.03 -22.07 23.94
CA GLN A 343 11.13 -22.52 25.00
C GLN A 343 9.75 -21.87 24.90
N ALA A 344 9.68 -20.55 24.75
CA ALA A 344 8.40 -19.85 24.60
C ALA A 344 7.67 -20.21 23.30
N ARG A 345 8.41 -20.42 22.20
CA ARG A 345 7.82 -20.81 20.90
C ARG A 345 7.15 -22.18 20.97
N MET A 346 7.63 -23.10 21.80
CA MET A 346 6.99 -24.42 21.97
C MET A 346 5.56 -24.30 22.52
N PHE A 347 5.26 -23.26 23.31
CA PHE A 347 3.90 -22.95 23.75
C PHE A 347 3.12 -22.13 22.70
N ALA A 348 3.74 -21.06 22.19
CA ALA A 348 3.04 -20.04 21.42
C ALA A 348 2.45 -20.57 20.09
N TYR A 349 3.13 -21.51 19.42
CA TYR A 349 2.68 -22.02 18.13
C TYR A 349 1.42 -22.90 18.26
N PRO A 350 1.40 -23.95 19.12
CA PRO A 350 0.18 -24.74 19.34
C PRO A 350 -0.98 -23.90 19.87
N ASP A 351 -0.71 -22.90 20.72
CA ASP A 351 -1.75 -22.00 21.23
C ASP A 351 -2.41 -21.18 20.12
N ALA A 352 -1.62 -20.50 19.28
CA ALA A 352 -2.14 -19.74 18.15
C ALA A 352 -2.92 -20.62 17.16
N GLN A 353 -2.53 -21.89 17.00
CA GLN A 353 -3.21 -22.85 16.11
C GLN A 353 -4.59 -23.24 16.65
N ARG A 354 -4.74 -23.43 17.96
CA ARG A 354 -6.05 -23.71 18.59
C ARG A 354 -7.04 -22.57 18.35
N TYR A 355 -6.57 -21.32 18.39
CA TYR A 355 -7.40 -20.16 18.05
C TYR A 355 -7.71 -20.08 16.54
N ARG A 356 -6.69 -20.25 15.70
CA ARG A 356 -6.79 -20.02 14.25
C ARG A 356 -7.58 -21.09 13.51
N LEU A 357 -7.38 -22.36 13.89
CA LEU A 357 -7.87 -23.53 13.16
C LEU A 357 -8.88 -24.37 13.98
N GLY A 358 -8.92 -24.17 15.29
CA GLY A 358 -9.72 -24.96 16.21
C GLY A 358 -8.92 -26.00 17.00
N VAL A 359 -9.57 -26.58 18.00
CA VAL A 359 -8.92 -27.44 19.01
C VAL A 359 -8.34 -28.74 18.45
N ASN A 360 -8.88 -29.23 17.33
CA ASN A 360 -8.50 -30.48 16.66
C ASN A 360 -7.67 -30.25 15.38
N TYR A 361 -6.98 -29.11 15.25
CA TYR A 361 -6.24 -28.74 14.03
C TYR A 361 -5.21 -29.78 13.58
N GLN A 362 -4.69 -30.62 14.49
CA GLN A 362 -3.76 -31.70 14.17
C GLN A 362 -4.38 -32.80 13.31
N GLN A 363 -5.72 -32.89 13.28
CA GLN A 363 -6.44 -33.87 12.46
C GLN A 363 -6.51 -33.46 10.98
N LEU A 364 -6.32 -32.16 10.66
CA LEU A 364 -6.36 -31.64 9.29
C LEU A 364 -5.29 -32.30 8.39
N ALA A 365 -5.59 -32.45 7.10
CA ALA A 365 -4.78 -33.26 6.18
C ALA A 365 -3.31 -32.82 6.09
N SER A 366 -3.04 -31.51 6.08
CA SER A 366 -1.70 -30.93 6.05
C SER A 366 -0.93 -31.05 7.38
N ASN A 367 -1.62 -31.37 8.48
CA ASN A 367 -1.08 -31.41 9.84
C ASN A 367 -0.97 -32.81 10.42
N ARG A 368 -1.81 -33.74 9.96
CA ARG A 368 -1.88 -35.10 10.48
C ARG A 368 -0.57 -35.85 10.23
N ALA A 369 -0.05 -36.48 11.27
CA ALA A 369 1.11 -37.36 11.15
C ALA A 369 0.81 -38.56 10.25
N LEU A 370 1.80 -39.01 9.48
CA LEU A 370 1.68 -40.27 8.72
C LEU A 370 1.85 -41.49 9.62
N SER A 371 2.60 -41.34 10.72
CA SER A 371 2.72 -42.36 11.76
C SER A 371 1.39 -42.55 12.50
N ARG A 372 1.18 -43.73 13.06
CA ARG A 372 0.01 -44.01 13.92
C ARG A 372 0.05 -43.08 15.15
N VAL A 373 -1.00 -42.28 15.32
CA VAL A 373 -1.22 -41.48 16.54
C VAL A 373 -2.09 -42.28 17.50
N TYR A 374 -1.63 -42.42 18.75
CA TYR A 374 -2.38 -43.09 19.82
C TYR A 374 -2.28 -42.29 21.12
N THR A 375 -3.26 -41.41 21.31
CA THR A 375 -3.39 -40.50 22.46
C THR A 375 -4.76 -40.68 23.11
N PRO A 376 -5.01 -41.84 23.76
CA PRO A 376 -6.33 -42.16 24.28
C PRO A 376 -6.80 -41.20 25.39
N TYR A 377 -5.95 -40.35 25.95
CA TYR A 377 -6.34 -39.37 26.97
C TYR A 377 -6.73 -38.00 26.38
N GLU A 378 -6.65 -37.81 25.06
CA GLU A 378 -7.18 -36.63 24.35
C GLU A 378 -8.46 -37.03 23.59
N ARG A 379 -9.59 -36.36 23.88
CA ARG A 379 -10.93 -36.69 23.37
C ARG A 379 -11.73 -35.44 23.00
N ASP A 380 -12.76 -35.66 22.20
CA ASP A 380 -13.85 -34.72 21.91
C ASP A 380 -13.35 -33.44 21.21
N GLY A 381 -13.89 -32.28 21.61
CA GLY A 381 -13.60 -30.99 20.99
C GLY A 381 -14.36 -30.75 19.68
N ALA A 382 -14.47 -29.48 19.30
CA ALA A 382 -15.13 -29.09 18.06
C ALA A 382 -14.44 -29.73 16.84
N ALA A 383 -15.23 -30.16 15.86
CA ALA A 383 -14.77 -30.74 14.60
C ALA A 383 -13.78 -31.92 14.76
N SER A 384 -14.08 -32.88 15.64
CA SER A 384 -13.36 -34.15 15.71
C SER A 384 -13.86 -35.12 14.62
N PHE A 385 -12.97 -35.63 13.78
CA PHE A 385 -13.31 -36.49 12.64
C PHE A 385 -12.43 -37.74 12.51
N ASN A 386 -11.60 -38.05 13.51
CA ASN A 386 -10.74 -39.24 13.55
C ASN A 386 -11.39 -40.48 14.23
N GLY A 387 -12.70 -40.43 14.51
CA GLY A 387 -13.42 -41.48 15.24
C GLY A 387 -13.26 -41.45 16.76
N ASN A 388 -12.53 -40.46 17.31
CA ASN A 388 -12.40 -40.17 18.74
C ASN A 388 -12.03 -41.38 19.62
N TYR A 389 -11.28 -42.34 19.04
CA TYR A 389 -10.90 -43.62 19.66
C TYR A 389 -12.07 -44.49 20.18
N GLY A 390 -13.31 -44.24 19.75
CA GLY A 390 -14.48 -45.05 20.12
C GLY A 390 -14.63 -45.24 21.64
N GLY A 391 -14.71 -46.50 22.07
CA GLY A 391 -14.87 -46.88 23.48
C GLY A 391 -13.56 -47.09 24.26
N GLU A 392 -12.40 -46.71 23.71
CA GLU A 392 -11.10 -46.86 24.38
C GLU A 392 -11.05 -46.07 25.71
N PRO A 393 -10.52 -46.66 26.81
CA PRO A 393 -10.32 -45.95 28.08
C PRO A 393 -9.58 -44.63 27.88
N ASN A 394 -10.10 -43.56 28.47
CA ASN A 394 -9.62 -42.20 28.24
C ASN A 394 -8.69 -41.65 29.34
N TYR A 395 -7.96 -42.54 30.01
CA TYR A 395 -7.04 -42.22 31.10
C TYR A 395 -5.76 -43.07 31.00
N VAL A 396 -4.69 -42.63 31.67
CA VAL A 396 -3.39 -43.30 31.64
C VAL A 396 -3.36 -44.53 32.57
N ARG A 397 -2.53 -45.53 32.22
CA ARG A 397 -2.32 -46.77 33.01
C ARG A 397 -3.60 -47.61 33.18
N SER A 398 -4.41 -47.70 32.13
CA SER A 398 -5.54 -48.63 32.11
C SER A 398 -5.07 -50.07 31.86
N ASP A 399 -5.59 -51.03 32.61
CA ASP A 399 -5.35 -52.47 32.37
C ASP A 399 -6.21 -53.03 31.23
N PHE A 400 -7.21 -52.27 30.76
CA PHE A 400 -8.11 -52.70 29.68
C PHE A 400 -7.47 -52.60 28.29
N THR A 401 -6.46 -51.75 28.11
CA THR A 401 -5.71 -51.63 26.85
C THR A 401 -4.20 -51.59 27.12
N VAL A 402 -3.46 -52.57 26.59
CA VAL A 402 -2.00 -52.62 26.73
C VAL A 402 -1.32 -51.73 25.69
N ALA A 403 -0.75 -50.61 26.13
CA ALA A 403 0.07 -49.71 25.31
C ALA A 403 1.54 -49.76 25.74
N LYS A 404 2.46 -49.67 24.78
CA LYS A 404 3.91 -49.59 25.05
C LYS A 404 4.32 -48.13 25.23
N PRO A 405 5.16 -47.80 26.24
CA PRO A 405 5.75 -46.47 26.31
C PRO A 405 6.69 -46.23 25.12
N GLY A 406 6.82 -44.96 24.71
CA GLY A 406 7.80 -44.54 23.71
C GLY A 406 9.23 -44.59 24.23
N GLN A 407 10.18 -44.15 23.40
CA GLN A 407 11.56 -43.94 23.86
C GLN A 407 11.58 -42.91 24.99
N LYS A 408 12.37 -43.18 26.04
CA LYS A 408 12.58 -42.22 27.13
C LYS A 408 13.23 -40.96 26.55
N SER A 409 12.69 -39.80 26.89
CA SER A 409 13.42 -38.55 26.71
C SER A 409 14.72 -38.63 27.53
N ILE A 410 15.80 -38.11 26.98
CA ILE A 410 17.06 -37.99 27.73
C ILE A 410 16.92 -36.85 28.71
N GLU A 411 17.17 -37.16 29.97
CA GLU A 411 17.34 -36.18 31.04
C GLU A 411 18.70 -35.51 30.82
N HIS A 412 18.70 -34.18 30.71
CA HIS A 412 19.92 -33.42 30.40
C HIS A 412 20.32 -32.50 31.55
N ASP A 413 19.37 -31.76 32.12
CA ASP A 413 19.71 -30.65 33.00
C ASP A 413 19.64 -31.07 34.48
N GLU A 414 20.81 -31.29 35.10
CA GLU A 414 20.94 -31.10 36.55
C GLU A 414 21.10 -29.61 36.84
N TRP A 415 19.99 -28.94 37.17
CA TRP A 415 19.99 -27.53 37.56
C TRP A 415 20.51 -27.40 39.01
N ALA A 416 21.82 -27.51 39.21
CA ALA A 416 22.45 -27.30 40.52
C ALA A 416 22.80 -25.81 40.70
N GLY A 417 21.91 -25.06 41.35
CA GLY A 417 22.15 -23.67 41.74
C GLY A 417 21.58 -22.62 40.78
N GLY A 418 21.05 -21.54 41.36
CA GLY A 418 20.36 -20.46 40.67
C GLY A 418 19.24 -19.89 41.53
N LYS A 419 18.82 -18.65 41.25
CA LYS A 419 17.61 -18.06 41.86
C LYS A 419 16.56 -17.90 40.77
N VAL A 420 15.36 -18.44 41.01
CA VAL A 420 14.20 -18.13 40.18
C VAL A 420 13.87 -16.65 40.35
N GLY A 421 13.83 -15.92 39.24
CA GLY A 421 13.63 -14.47 39.25
C GLY A 421 13.55 -13.93 37.83
N ILE A 422 13.31 -12.62 37.71
CA ILE A 422 13.39 -11.90 36.44
C ILE A 422 14.88 -11.67 36.14
N HIS A 423 15.36 -12.25 35.04
CA HIS A 423 16.74 -12.14 34.60
C HIS A 423 16.80 -11.31 33.33
N GLU A 424 17.19 -10.05 33.45
CA GLU A 424 17.47 -9.21 32.30
C GLU A 424 18.87 -9.51 31.76
N ILE A 425 18.98 -9.70 30.44
CA ILE A 425 20.28 -9.80 29.75
C ILE A 425 20.60 -8.43 29.13
N PRO A 426 21.39 -7.57 29.80
CA PRO A 426 21.63 -6.21 29.34
C PRO A 426 22.38 -6.19 28.01
N VAL A 427 22.13 -5.17 27.20
CA VAL A 427 22.91 -4.94 25.98
C VAL A 427 24.35 -4.58 26.37
N SER A 428 25.32 -5.19 25.70
CA SER A 428 26.75 -4.96 25.90
C SER A 428 27.50 -4.84 24.57
N ASP A 429 28.78 -4.48 24.60
CA ASP A 429 29.60 -4.39 23.39
C ASP A 429 29.68 -5.72 22.61
N ALA A 430 29.51 -6.86 23.30
CA ALA A 430 29.46 -8.18 22.69
C ALA A 430 28.27 -8.36 21.72
N ASP A 431 27.19 -7.59 21.88
CA ASP A 431 26.03 -7.64 20.98
C ASP A 431 26.33 -7.01 19.61
N PHE A 432 27.33 -6.14 19.52
CA PHE A 432 27.75 -5.47 18.28
C PHE A 432 28.88 -6.20 17.54
N ALA A 433 29.58 -7.13 18.21
CA ALA A 433 30.76 -7.80 17.65
C ALA A 433 30.45 -8.58 16.36
N GLN A 434 29.44 -9.45 16.35
CA GLN A 434 29.09 -10.22 15.15
C GLN A 434 28.45 -9.36 14.04
N ALA A 435 27.77 -8.28 14.42
CA ALA A 435 27.32 -7.28 13.45
C ALA A 435 28.54 -6.59 12.77
N THR A 436 29.61 -6.32 13.53
CA THR A 436 30.86 -5.77 12.98
C THR A 436 31.52 -6.73 12.01
N GLU A 437 31.54 -8.03 12.33
CA GLU A 437 32.02 -9.07 11.42
C GLU A 437 31.21 -9.10 10.11
N LEU A 438 29.89 -8.97 10.19
CA LEU A 438 29.03 -8.90 9.02
C LEU A 438 29.29 -7.64 8.18
N TRP A 439 29.53 -6.49 8.82
CA TRP A 439 29.93 -5.25 8.12
C TRP A 439 31.22 -5.44 7.33
N ASN A 440 32.20 -6.14 7.90
CA ASN A 440 33.45 -6.46 7.22
C ASN A 440 33.22 -7.40 6.03
N ILE A 441 32.30 -8.36 6.16
CA ILE A 441 31.89 -9.23 5.05
C ILE A 441 31.22 -8.41 3.93
N PHE A 442 30.36 -7.45 4.25
CA PHE A 442 29.81 -6.54 3.24
C PHE A 442 30.91 -5.79 2.48
N GLY A 443 32.01 -5.42 3.15
CA GLY A 443 33.16 -4.78 2.49
C GLY A 443 33.87 -5.67 1.45
N THR A 444 33.65 -6.98 1.49
CA THR A 444 34.17 -7.93 0.48
C THR A 444 33.25 -8.08 -0.73
N GLN A 445 32.03 -7.52 -0.67
CA GLN A 445 31.00 -7.63 -1.70
C GLN A 445 30.78 -6.26 -2.36
N PRO A 446 30.96 -6.14 -3.70
CA PRO A 446 30.83 -4.85 -4.37
C PRO A 446 29.48 -4.18 -4.12
N GLY A 447 29.51 -2.97 -3.55
CA GLY A 447 28.33 -2.12 -3.34
C GLY A 447 27.44 -2.49 -2.15
N GLU A 448 27.74 -3.56 -1.41
CA GLU A 448 26.87 -4.03 -0.32
C GLU A 448 26.85 -3.05 0.87
N GLN A 449 28.01 -2.46 1.21
CA GLN A 449 28.09 -1.45 2.27
C GLN A 449 27.35 -0.16 1.89
N GLU A 450 27.48 0.29 0.64
CA GLU A 450 26.77 1.47 0.12
C GLU A 450 25.26 1.21 0.07
N GLY A 451 24.86 0.02 -0.40
CA GLY A 451 23.46 -0.40 -0.43
C GLY A 451 22.85 -0.44 0.96
N PHE A 452 23.54 -1.01 1.95
CA PHE A 452 23.10 -1.03 3.35
C PHE A 452 22.86 0.39 3.88
N VAL A 453 23.82 1.30 3.69
CA VAL A 453 23.71 2.71 4.13
C VAL A 453 22.52 3.40 3.46
N LYS A 454 22.36 3.26 2.14
CA LYS A 454 21.23 3.84 1.40
C LYS A 454 19.89 3.32 1.90
N ASN A 455 19.80 2.01 2.16
CA ASN A 455 18.58 1.37 2.66
C ASN A 455 18.18 1.89 4.05
N VAL A 456 19.14 1.97 4.98
CA VAL A 456 18.88 2.49 6.34
C VAL A 456 18.57 3.98 6.30
N ALA A 457 19.34 4.79 5.55
CA ALA A 457 19.10 6.22 5.43
C ALA A 457 17.71 6.52 4.87
N GLY A 458 17.28 5.82 3.81
CA GLY A 458 15.94 5.95 3.25
C GLY A 458 14.83 5.57 4.24
N ALA A 459 15.07 4.62 5.14
CA ALA A 459 14.09 4.22 6.15
C ALA A 459 13.97 5.20 7.33
N ILE A 460 15.02 6.00 7.62
CA ILE A 460 15.02 6.96 8.74
C ILE A 460 14.91 8.42 8.32
N GLN A 461 14.94 8.76 7.03
CA GLN A 461 14.97 10.16 6.59
C GLN A 461 13.75 10.98 7.08
N ASP A 462 12.58 10.34 7.21
CA ASP A 462 11.31 10.98 7.52
C ASP A 462 10.87 10.81 9.00
N ILE A 463 11.69 10.17 9.84
CA ILE A 463 11.37 9.97 11.27
C ILE A 463 11.91 11.13 12.14
N PRO A 464 11.43 11.32 13.39
CA PRO A 464 11.94 12.36 14.28
C PRO A 464 13.47 12.36 14.44
N LYS A 465 14.09 13.55 14.40
CA LYS A 465 15.55 13.73 14.44
C LYS A 465 16.24 12.98 15.60
N LYS A 466 15.64 12.97 16.79
CA LYS A 466 16.16 12.21 17.95
C LYS A 466 16.30 10.71 17.66
N LEU A 467 15.38 10.12 16.92
CA LEU A 467 15.43 8.72 16.52
C LEU A 467 16.44 8.49 15.39
N GLN A 468 16.59 9.44 14.46
CA GLN A 468 17.68 9.39 13.48
C GLN A 468 19.04 9.35 14.17
N GLU A 469 19.27 10.27 15.12
CA GLU A 469 20.49 10.34 15.93
C GLU A 469 20.71 9.05 16.74
N GLY A 470 19.66 8.51 17.37
CA GLY A 470 19.71 7.24 18.10
C GLY A 470 20.06 6.05 17.20
N THR A 471 19.53 6.02 15.97
CA THR A 471 19.83 4.97 14.98
C THR A 471 21.28 5.06 14.50
N ILE A 472 21.75 6.27 14.19
CA ILE A 472 23.16 6.52 13.85
C ILE A 472 24.08 6.10 14.99
N ALA A 473 23.75 6.44 16.24
CA ALA A 473 24.52 6.07 17.41
C ALA A 473 24.57 4.55 17.61
N MET A 474 23.45 3.85 17.44
CA MET A 474 23.39 2.37 17.50
C MET A 474 24.31 1.74 16.46
N PHE A 475 24.23 2.14 15.19
CA PHE A 475 25.09 1.59 14.14
C PHE A 475 26.55 2.04 14.25
N SER A 476 26.84 3.18 14.89
CA SER A 476 28.21 3.60 15.18
C SER A 476 28.91 2.67 16.17
N LYS A 477 28.16 1.98 17.05
CA LYS A 477 28.69 0.92 17.93
C LYS A 477 29.06 -0.35 17.16
N VAL A 478 28.43 -0.60 16.01
CA VAL A 478 28.85 -1.67 15.09
C VAL A 478 30.15 -1.26 14.40
N HIS A 479 30.14 -0.11 13.72
CA HIS A 479 31.36 0.42 13.12
C HIS A 479 31.25 1.94 12.95
N PRO A 480 32.25 2.75 13.35
CA PRO A 480 32.18 4.21 13.25
C PRO A 480 31.88 4.71 11.83
N ASP A 481 32.38 4.01 10.81
CA ASP A 481 32.14 4.37 9.41
C ASP A 481 30.67 4.27 9.01
N ILE A 482 29.88 3.37 9.61
CA ILE A 482 28.45 3.28 9.31
C ILE A 482 27.77 4.57 9.75
N GLY A 483 28.05 5.04 10.97
CA GLY A 483 27.50 6.30 11.48
C GLY A 483 27.90 7.50 10.63
N ARG A 484 29.18 7.60 10.24
CA ARG A 484 29.67 8.66 9.35
C ARG A 484 28.99 8.63 7.98
N LYS A 485 28.87 7.45 7.37
CA LYS A 485 28.22 7.26 6.07
C LYS A 485 26.72 7.57 6.14
N LEU A 486 26.00 7.12 7.17
CA LEU A 486 24.58 7.44 7.38
C LEU A 486 24.35 8.93 7.56
N GLN A 487 25.17 9.61 8.36
CA GLN A 487 25.04 11.06 8.55
C GLN A 487 25.31 11.81 7.23
N ALA A 488 26.31 11.38 6.45
CA ALA A 488 26.61 11.97 5.16
C ALA A 488 25.47 11.75 4.15
N GLU A 489 24.87 10.55 4.13
CA GLU A 489 23.74 10.22 3.25
C GLU A 489 22.50 11.04 3.61
N LEU A 490 22.13 11.14 4.89
CA LEU A 490 21.00 11.97 5.33
C LEU A 490 21.22 13.45 5.07
N ASN A 491 22.44 13.96 5.24
CA ASN A 491 22.78 15.34 4.91
C ASN A 491 22.72 15.59 3.39
N SER A 492 23.08 14.58 2.60
CA SER A 492 23.02 14.65 1.13
C SER A 492 21.58 14.53 0.64
N ALA A 493 20.75 13.68 1.25
CA ALA A 493 19.31 13.61 1.02
C ALA A 493 18.62 14.92 1.43
N GLY A 494 19.02 15.56 2.53
CA GLY A 494 18.55 16.90 2.92
C GLY A 494 19.04 18.01 1.97
N LYS A 495 20.22 17.85 1.34
CA LYS A 495 20.70 18.74 0.27
C LYS A 495 20.02 18.47 -1.06
N ILE A 496 19.67 17.23 -1.39
CA ILE A 496 18.89 16.86 -2.57
C ILE A 496 17.44 17.25 -2.34
N SER A 497 16.89 17.20 -1.13
CA SER A 497 15.56 17.75 -0.84
C SER A 497 15.58 19.27 -0.89
N ALA A 498 16.66 19.94 -0.45
CA ALA A 498 16.82 21.39 -0.60
C ALA A 498 17.14 21.81 -2.06
N SER A 499 17.88 20.99 -2.81
CA SER A 499 18.25 21.26 -4.21
C SER A 499 17.17 20.80 -5.19
N ALA A 500 16.41 19.76 -4.87
CA ALA A 500 15.16 19.39 -5.54
C ALA A 500 14.06 20.36 -5.13
N GLN A 501 13.99 20.89 -3.90
CA GLN A 501 13.16 22.08 -3.63
C GLN A 501 13.60 23.28 -4.47
N SER A 502 14.88 23.39 -4.85
CA SER A 502 15.38 24.44 -5.74
C SER A 502 15.23 24.15 -7.25
N GLN A 503 15.21 22.88 -7.68
CA GLN A 503 15.14 22.44 -9.10
C GLN A 503 13.79 21.85 -9.52
N GLU A 504 12.94 21.47 -8.56
CA GLU A 504 11.50 21.20 -8.71
C GLU A 504 10.69 22.51 -8.63
N SER A 505 11.37 23.65 -8.84
CA SER A 505 10.78 24.95 -9.18
C SER A 505 10.31 25.02 -10.65
N ALA A 506 9.98 23.88 -11.26
CA ALA A 506 9.26 23.81 -12.53
C ALA A 506 7.79 23.47 -12.29
N ARG A 507 7.05 24.51 -11.88
CA ARG A 507 5.57 24.67 -11.86
C ARG A 507 4.80 24.04 -10.70
N SER A 508 5.06 24.50 -9.48
CA SER A 508 4.01 24.68 -8.47
C SER A 508 3.56 26.15 -8.46
N TYR A 509 2.30 26.42 -8.76
CA TYR A 509 1.73 27.77 -8.62
C TYR A 509 1.48 28.04 -7.14
N GLN A 510 2.24 28.95 -6.53
CA GLN A 510 2.06 29.36 -5.15
C GLN A 510 1.01 30.48 -5.09
N LEU A 511 -0.11 30.24 -4.40
CA LEU A 511 -1.11 31.27 -4.09
C LEU A 511 -0.72 31.94 -2.76
N ILE A 512 -0.31 33.20 -2.82
CA ILE A 512 -0.10 34.04 -1.64
C ILE A 512 -1.38 34.85 -1.40
N PHE A 513 -1.92 34.75 -0.19
CA PHE A 513 -3.03 35.58 0.29
C PHE A 513 -2.50 36.57 1.32
N ASP A 514 -2.41 37.85 0.97
CA ASP A 514 -2.05 38.92 1.90
C ASP A 514 -3.32 39.53 2.52
N VAL A 515 -3.41 39.50 3.85
CA VAL A 515 -4.47 40.17 4.62
C VAL A 515 -3.84 41.25 5.51
N GLN A 516 -4.09 42.52 5.20
CA GLN A 516 -3.64 43.64 6.03
C GLN A 516 -4.76 44.09 6.96
N VAL A 517 -4.42 44.29 8.25
CA VAL A 517 -5.35 44.76 9.28
C VAL A 517 -4.86 46.12 9.80
N SER A 518 -5.54 47.21 9.44
CA SER A 518 -5.37 48.55 10.04
C SER A 518 -6.64 48.97 10.77
N GLN A 519 -6.51 49.86 11.77
CA GLN A 519 -7.66 50.41 12.48
C GLN A 519 -7.75 51.93 12.30
N ASP A 520 -8.40 52.36 11.22
CA ASP A 520 -8.83 53.74 11.02
C ASP A 520 -10.15 53.81 10.21
N ARG A 521 -10.91 54.88 10.45
CA ARG A 521 -12.39 54.95 10.42
C ARG A 521 -13.13 54.78 9.08
N THR A 522 -12.52 54.24 8.02
CA THR A 522 -13.26 53.94 6.77
C THR A 522 -12.55 52.86 5.95
N GLY A 523 -12.91 51.59 6.17
CA GLY A 523 -12.69 50.49 5.22
C GLY A 523 -11.38 49.71 5.38
N ILE A 524 -11.50 48.38 5.36
CA ILE A 524 -10.41 47.42 5.33
C ILE A 524 -10.02 47.17 3.87
N PHE A 525 -8.73 47.11 3.56
CA PHE A 525 -8.23 46.82 2.22
C PHE A 525 -7.62 45.41 2.15
N VAL A 526 -8.09 44.63 1.19
CA VAL A 526 -7.60 43.29 0.89
C VAL A 526 -6.97 43.31 -0.50
N ALA A 527 -5.72 42.87 -0.62
CA ALA A 527 -5.05 42.72 -1.91
C ALA A 527 -4.46 41.32 -2.05
N ALA A 528 -4.76 40.64 -3.16
CA ALA A 528 -4.13 39.37 -3.51
C ALA A 528 -3.08 39.59 -4.60
N ARG A 529 -1.80 39.31 -4.33
CA ARG A 529 -0.70 39.49 -5.31
C ARG A 529 -0.29 38.17 -5.99
N PRO A 530 -0.06 38.16 -7.31
CA PRO A 530 0.78 37.14 -7.96
C PRO A 530 2.25 37.59 -7.95
N LEU A 531 3.19 36.67 -7.76
CA LEU A 531 4.61 36.92 -8.01
C LEU A 531 4.89 36.88 -9.53
N THR A 532 5.40 37.97 -10.10
CA THR A 532 6.05 37.99 -11.41
C THR A 532 7.52 37.52 -11.28
N PRO A 533 8.14 36.95 -12.34
CA PRO A 533 9.51 36.46 -12.29
C PRO A 533 10.53 37.60 -12.16
N ILE A 534 11.60 37.37 -11.40
CA ILE A 534 12.76 38.27 -11.28
C ILE A 534 13.54 38.28 -12.60
N GLY A 535 13.68 39.46 -13.24
CA GLY A 535 14.68 39.69 -14.29
C GLY A 535 14.47 40.90 -15.21
N ILE A 536 15.40 41.86 -15.12
CA ILE A 536 15.74 42.99 -16.02
C ILE A 536 15.06 44.36 -15.75
N VAL A 537 15.92 45.35 -15.54
CA VAL A 537 15.68 46.77 -15.24
C VAL A 537 15.55 47.60 -16.54
N SER A 538 14.55 48.50 -16.63
CA SER A 538 14.70 49.86 -17.21
C SER A 538 13.52 50.76 -16.83
N GLY A 539 13.81 52.04 -16.59
CA GLY A 539 12.97 53.02 -15.90
C GLY A 539 11.64 53.41 -16.57
N GLU A 540 10.69 53.87 -15.76
CA GLU A 540 10.14 55.24 -15.75
C GLU A 540 8.97 55.35 -14.74
N ARG A 541 8.83 56.49 -14.07
CA ARG A 541 7.64 56.86 -13.29
C ARG A 541 6.63 57.55 -14.21
N CYS A 542 5.33 57.24 -14.05
CA CYS A 542 4.22 58.20 -13.76
C CYS A 542 2.83 57.69 -14.21
N GLY A 543 1.83 57.90 -13.34
CA GLY A 543 0.43 58.20 -13.71
C GLY A 543 -0.54 57.03 -13.95
N GLY A 544 -1.75 57.08 -13.36
CA GLY A 544 -2.86 56.11 -13.58
C GLY A 544 -3.47 56.15 -15.00
N PRO A 545 -4.59 55.45 -15.33
CA PRO A 545 -5.58 54.73 -14.51
C PRO A 545 -5.67 53.20 -14.78
N ARG A 546 -6.34 52.47 -13.87
CA ARG A 546 -6.77 51.05 -13.92
C ARG A 546 -6.05 50.16 -14.96
N ALA A 547 -4.96 49.56 -14.54
CA ALA A 547 -4.38 48.39 -15.22
C ALA A 547 -5.41 47.25 -15.26
N SER A 548 -5.59 46.67 -16.44
CA SER A 548 -6.36 45.46 -16.69
C SER A 548 -5.86 44.30 -15.82
N LEU A 549 -6.78 43.57 -15.19
CA LEU A 549 -6.48 42.39 -14.39
C LEU A 549 -5.87 41.28 -15.28
N PRO A 550 -4.81 40.58 -14.84
CA PRO A 550 -4.28 39.42 -15.55
C PRO A 550 -5.22 38.19 -15.44
N ALA A 551 -5.13 37.29 -16.43
CA ALA A 551 -5.97 36.11 -16.63
C ALA A 551 -6.03 35.13 -15.43
N PRO A 552 -7.12 34.34 -15.28
CA PRO A 552 -7.30 33.40 -14.16
C PRO A 552 -6.22 32.29 -14.12
N THR A 553 -5.78 31.94 -12.91
CA THR A 553 -4.76 30.93 -12.63
C THR A 553 -5.35 29.51 -12.65
N VAL A 554 -4.75 28.60 -13.42
CA VAL A 554 -5.21 27.21 -13.64
C VAL A 554 -4.50 26.24 -12.68
N PHE A 555 -5.25 25.33 -12.05
CA PHE A 555 -4.70 24.31 -11.12
C PHE A 555 -5.13 22.89 -11.50
N THR A 556 -4.22 21.93 -11.31
CA THR A 556 -4.33 20.52 -11.74
C THR A 556 -4.43 19.58 -10.54
N GLY A 557 -5.53 18.82 -10.41
CA GLY A 557 -5.70 17.54 -9.65
C GLY A 557 -4.74 17.20 -8.50
N ARG A 558 -4.38 18.18 -7.67
CA ARG A 558 -3.41 18.10 -6.56
C ARG A 558 -4.01 18.90 -5.40
N PRO A 559 -3.63 18.61 -4.14
CA PRO A 559 -4.07 19.40 -3.00
C PRO A 559 -3.74 20.88 -3.23
N LEU A 560 -4.71 21.76 -3.05
CA LEU A 560 -4.53 23.20 -3.17
C LEU A 560 -3.74 23.67 -1.96
N ARG A 561 -2.47 24.01 -2.19
CA ARG A 561 -1.56 24.55 -1.17
C ARG A 561 -1.35 26.03 -1.40
N GLY A 562 -1.31 26.79 -0.33
CA GLY A 562 -1.01 28.22 -0.38
C GLY A 562 -0.48 28.72 0.94
N THR A 563 0.05 29.94 0.90
CA THR A 563 0.55 30.64 2.08
C THR A 563 -0.40 31.78 2.39
N LEU A 564 -0.85 31.83 3.63
CA LEU A 564 -1.62 32.95 4.17
C LEU A 564 -0.65 33.85 4.93
N VAL A 565 -0.61 35.13 4.56
CA VAL A 565 0.21 36.16 5.19
C VAL A 565 -0.71 37.20 5.80
N ILE A 566 -0.48 37.54 7.07
CA ILE A 566 -1.24 38.54 7.81
C ILE A 566 -0.29 39.60 8.31
N SER A 567 -0.53 40.86 7.97
CA SER A 567 0.28 41.98 8.46
C SER A 567 -0.58 42.99 9.23
N HIS A 568 -0.08 43.48 10.36
CA HIS A 568 -0.74 44.53 11.15
C HIS A 568 0.26 45.51 11.76
N ASP A 569 -0.21 46.65 12.26
CA ASP A 569 0.64 47.67 12.93
C ASP A 569 1.15 47.16 14.29
N LYS A 570 2.44 47.38 14.60
CA LYS A 570 3.09 47.04 15.89
C LYS A 570 2.41 47.63 17.12
N ARG A 571 1.62 48.70 16.98
CA ARG A 571 0.91 49.34 18.11
C ARG A 571 -0.33 48.59 18.57
N GLN A 572 -0.70 47.48 17.92
CA GLN A 572 -1.89 46.69 18.23
C GLN A 572 -1.52 45.36 18.88
N GLU A 573 -1.94 45.15 20.13
CA GLU A 573 -1.92 43.84 20.81
C GLU A 573 -3.23 43.07 20.50
N ASP A 574 -3.16 41.73 20.48
CA ASP A 574 -4.30 40.80 20.29
C ASP A 574 -5.12 41.00 18.99
N VAL A 575 -4.43 41.07 17.85
CA VAL A 575 -5.05 41.45 16.55
C VAL A 575 -5.95 40.36 15.97
N PHE A 576 -5.66 39.07 16.23
CA PHE A 576 -6.51 37.94 15.85
C PHE A 576 -6.28 36.73 16.75
N ASP A 577 -7.34 35.95 17.00
CA ASP A 577 -7.27 34.65 17.70
C ASP A 577 -7.36 33.49 16.72
N VAL A 578 -8.20 33.65 15.69
CA VAL A 578 -8.61 32.60 14.78
C VAL A 578 -8.74 33.16 13.36
N VAL A 579 -8.24 32.43 12.38
CA VAL A 579 -8.45 32.70 10.96
C VAL A 579 -9.12 31.50 10.33
N GLN A 580 -10.31 31.72 9.77
CA GLN A 580 -11.07 30.70 9.07
C GLN A 580 -10.89 30.88 7.56
N LEU A 581 -10.22 29.92 6.93
CA LEU A 581 -10.13 29.79 5.47
C LEU A 581 -11.25 28.89 4.98
N THR A 582 -11.97 29.31 3.96
CA THR A 582 -13.10 28.56 3.39
C THR A 582 -12.99 28.51 1.88
N LEU A 583 -12.94 27.31 1.30
CA LEU A 583 -13.01 27.07 -0.13
C LEU A 583 -14.48 26.81 -0.51
N GLN A 584 -15.08 27.71 -1.28
CA GLN A 584 -16.46 27.63 -1.77
C GLN A 584 -16.45 27.30 -3.25
N GLY A 585 -17.25 26.35 -3.72
CA GLY A 585 -17.41 26.07 -5.16
C GLY A 585 -18.75 26.56 -5.68
N GLU A 586 -18.82 27.01 -6.93
CA GLU A 586 -20.06 27.25 -7.68
C GLU A 586 -19.99 26.49 -9.00
N VAL A 587 -21.01 25.68 -9.26
CA VAL A 587 -21.18 25.00 -10.54
C VAL A 587 -22.14 25.80 -11.40
N GLN A 588 -21.69 26.12 -12.62
CA GLN A 588 -22.56 26.59 -13.69
C GLN A 588 -22.58 25.54 -14.81
N SER A 589 -23.74 24.94 -15.05
CA SER A 589 -23.91 23.99 -16.16
C SER A 589 -24.94 24.50 -17.16
N ILE A 590 -24.63 24.32 -18.44
CA ILE A 590 -25.57 24.51 -19.53
C ILE A 590 -25.91 23.13 -20.08
N ILE A 591 -27.15 22.71 -19.83
CA ILE A 591 -27.62 21.38 -20.19
C ILE A 591 -28.55 21.50 -21.39
N ARG A 592 -28.29 20.69 -22.43
CA ARG A 592 -29.22 20.55 -23.54
C ARG A 592 -30.29 19.53 -23.18
N LEU A 593 -31.54 19.97 -23.17
CA LEU A 593 -32.70 19.09 -22.99
C LEU A 593 -32.98 18.33 -24.29
N SER A 594 -33.67 17.20 -24.18
CA SER A 594 -34.08 16.38 -25.35
C SER A 594 -34.99 17.13 -26.32
N SER A 595 -35.65 18.21 -25.86
CA SER A 595 -36.40 19.16 -26.68
C SER A 595 -35.53 20.08 -27.56
N GLY A 596 -34.20 20.06 -27.40
CA GLY A 596 -33.27 20.94 -28.09
C GLY A 596 -33.04 22.28 -27.39
N SER A 597 -33.81 22.60 -26.35
CA SER A 597 -33.66 23.78 -25.50
C SER A 597 -32.47 23.66 -24.56
N TYR A 598 -31.89 24.78 -24.14
CA TYR A 598 -30.78 24.83 -23.19
C TYR A 598 -31.24 25.39 -21.85
N CYS A 599 -30.88 24.72 -20.74
CA CYS A 599 -31.15 25.16 -19.39
C CYS A 599 -29.84 25.51 -18.67
N LYS A 600 -29.77 26.69 -18.05
CA LYS A 600 -28.63 27.12 -17.22
C LYS A 600 -28.93 26.85 -15.75
N ILE A 601 -28.12 26.01 -15.11
CA ILE A 601 -28.24 25.65 -13.69
C ILE A 601 -27.05 26.24 -12.93
N LYS A 602 -27.33 26.98 -11.85
CA LYS A 602 -26.32 27.48 -10.91
C LYS A 602 -26.57 26.89 -9.52
N LYS A 603 -25.59 26.17 -8.95
CA LYS A 603 -25.69 25.63 -7.58
C LYS A 603 -24.33 25.73 -6.86
N PRO A 604 -24.30 26.11 -5.57
CA PRO A 604 -23.10 26.05 -4.75
C PRO A 604 -22.71 24.59 -4.44
N LEU A 605 -21.42 24.29 -4.47
CA LEU A 605 -20.84 23.01 -4.04
C LEU A 605 -20.17 23.17 -2.67
N ILE A 606 -20.18 22.08 -1.86
CA ILE A 606 -19.75 22.05 -0.45
C ILE A 606 -18.48 22.85 -0.15
N LEU A 607 -18.57 23.64 0.93
CA LEU A 607 -17.56 24.49 1.54
C LEU A 607 -16.57 23.66 2.40
N MET A 608 -15.32 23.52 1.97
CA MET A 608 -14.26 23.05 2.87
C MET A 608 -13.77 24.23 3.71
N SER A 609 -13.61 24.04 5.02
CA SER A 609 -13.10 25.07 5.92
C SER A 609 -11.88 24.57 6.70
N SER A 610 -10.81 25.35 6.68
CA SER A 610 -9.65 25.17 7.54
C SER A 610 -9.64 26.31 8.55
N VAL A 611 -9.53 25.98 9.84
CA VAL A 611 -9.44 26.97 10.92
C VAL A 611 -8.01 26.93 11.45
N LYS A 612 -7.36 28.08 11.47
CA LYS A 612 -6.01 28.28 12.00
C LYS A 612 -6.10 29.18 13.23
N VAL A 613 -5.52 28.75 14.34
CA VAL A 613 -5.40 29.57 15.56
C VAL A 613 -4.08 30.35 15.55
N ALA A 614 -4.01 31.48 16.25
CA ALA A 614 -2.89 32.41 16.17
C ALA A 614 -1.49 31.79 16.43
N ASN A 615 -1.41 30.74 17.27
CA ASN A 615 -0.15 30.03 17.56
C ASN A 615 0.35 29.12 16.42
N GLU A 616 -0.43 28.89 15.37
CA GLU A 616 -0.02 28.17 14.16
C GLU A 616 0.64 29.10 13.12
N PHE A 617 0.76 30.39 13.42
CA PHE A 617 1.41 31.36 12.56
C PHE A 617 2.84 31.64 13.03
N GLU A 618 3.76 31.67 12.09
CA GLU A 618 5.15 32.08 12.31
C GLU A 618 5.28 33.57 12.01
N GLN A 619 5.89 34.33 12.93
CA GLN A 619 6.21 35.74 12.67
C GLN A 619 7.41 35.81 11.72
N ILE A 620 7.29 36.60 10.65
CA ILE A 620 8.37 36.86 9.68
C ILE A 620 8.81 38.31 9.72
N ASP A 621 10.05 38.57 9.29
CA ASP A 621 10.59 39.91 9.17
C ASP A 621 9.78 40.72 8.15
N ALA A 622 9.12 41.77 8.61
CA ALA A 622 8.34 42.65 7.75
C ALA A 622 9.26 43.59 6.96
N GLU A 623 8.92 43.84 5.69
CA GLU A 623 9.60 44.85 4.86
C GLU A 623 9.42 46.28 5.42
N ASP A 624 8.37 46.52 6.23
CA ASP A 624 8.09 47.80 6.90
C ASP A 624 8.35 47.70 8.42
N PRO A 625 9.26 48.51 9.00
CA PRO A 625 9.60 48.49 10.41
C PRO A 625 8.44 48.81 11.36
N HIS A 626 7.32 49.36 10.87
CA HIS A 626 6.12 49.66 11.66
C HIS A 626 5.07 48.55 11.67
N THR A 627 5.28 47.46 10.93
CA THR A 627 4.34 46.33 10.85
C THR A 627 4.90 45.05 11.46
N VAL A 628 4.01 44.18 11.90
CA VAL A 628 4.29 42.79 12.26
C VAL A 628 3.62 41.90 11.22
N THR A 629 4.36 40.97 10.64
CA THR A 629 3.86 40.06 9.63
C THR A 629 3.94 38.62 10.13
N TYR A 630 2.87 37.86 9.90
CA TYR A 630 2.73 36.47 10.25
C TYR A 630 2.43 35.65 9.00
N GLN A 631 2.94 34.43 8.93
CA GLN A 631 2.65 33.50 7.85
C GLN A 631 2.22 32.13 8.37
N THR A 632 1.36 31.45 7.63
CA THR A 632 1.07 30.02 7.84
C THR A 632 0.72 29.36 6.51
N GLU A 633 0.99 28.06 6.40
CA GLU A 633 0.56 27.28 5.25
C GLU A 633 -0.86 26.74 5.44
N PHE A 634 -1.62 26.69 4.34
CA PHE A 634 -2.91 26.01 4.28
C PHE A 634 -2.95 24.99 3.17
N PHE A 635 -3.76 23.94 3.38
CA PHE A 635 -4.00 22.89 2.41
C PHE A 635 -5.51 22.59 2.31
N PHE A 636 -6.02 22.50 1.09
CA PHE A 636 -7.35 21.93 0.82
C PHE A 636 -7.18 20.68 -0.06
N ASP A 637 -7.67 19.55 0.43
CA ASP A 637 -7.70 18.31 -0.32
C ASP A 637 -8.90 18.31 -1.26
N ILE A 638 -8.66 18.39 -2.57
CA ILE A 638 -9.73 18.44 -3.57
C ILE A 638 -9.97 17.01 -4.05
N PRO A 639 -11.09 16.36 -3.69
CA PRO A 639 -11.29 14.95 -3.99
C PRO A 639 -11.35 14.70 -5.51
N ASP A 640 -10.64 13.66 -5.97
CA ASP A 640 -10.55 13.27 -7.39
C ASP A 640 -11.90 12.82 -7.99
N PHE A 641 -12.87 12.46 -7.14
CA PHE A 641 -14.23 12.07 -7.53
C PHE A 641 -15.22 12.23 -6.37
N THR A 642 -16.51 12.45 -6.67
CA THR A 642 -17.60 12.42 -5.68
C THR A 642 -18.61 11.32 -6.06
N THR A 643 -18.99 10.48 -5.11
CA THR A 643 -20.04 9.45 -5.27
C THR A 643 -21.43 10.02 -5.01
N LEU A 644 -22.38 9.77 -5.93
CA LEU A 644 -23.80 10.06 -5.74
C LEU A 644 -24.45 9.01 -4.82
N PRO A 645 -25.33 9.38 -3.87
CA PRO A 645 -26.23 8.41 -3.24
C PRO A 645 -27.30 7.97 -4.25
N SER A 646 -27.37 6.67 -4.55
CA SER A 646 -28.42 6.10 -5.41
C SER A 646 -29.73 5.94 -4.63
N SER A 647 -30.86 6.35 -5.22
CA SER A 647 -32.18 6.15 -4.62
C SER A 647 -32.73 4.71 -4.71
N HIS A 648 -32.03 3.75 -5.33
CA HIS A 648 -32.41 2.34 -5.27
C HIS A 648 -31.19 1.39 -5.29
N GLY A 649 -31.28 0.32 -4.49
CA GLY A 649 -30.26 -0.72 -4.39
C GLY A 649 -30.16 -1.57 -5.64
N ASN A 650 -29.04 -1.46 -6.35
CA ASN A 650 -28.24 -2.57 -6.88
C ASN A 650 -27.01 -2.01 -7.62
N ASN A 651 -25.90 -2.74 -7.49
CA ASN A 651 -24.52 -2.33 -7.75
C ASN A 651 -24.21 -1.85 -9.19
N THR A 652 -23.82 -0.59 -9.34
CA THR A 652 -22.57 -0.12 -10.01
C THR A 652 -22.44 1.42 -9.91
N PRO A 653 -21.37 1.98 -9.33
CA PRO A 653 -21.19 3.43 -9.27
C PRO A 653 -20.84 3.99 -10.66
N LYS A 654 -21.69 4.86 -11.22
CA LYS A 654 -21.34 5.68 -12.39
C LYS A 654 -20.43 6.82 -11.97
N ARG A 655 -19.20 6.86 -12.48
CA ARG A 655 -18.24 7.97 -12.30
C ARG A 655 -18.73 9.20 -13.05
N LEU A 656 -18.91 10.31 -12.35
CA LEU A 656 -19.03 11.65 -12.96
C LEU A 656 -17.73 12.43 -12.69
N PRO A 657 -17.29 13.33 -13.59
CA PRO A 657 -16.12 14.18 -13.39
C PRO A 657 -16.24 15.08 -12.12
N PRO A 658 -15.15 15.72 -11.67
CA PRO A 658 -14.97 16.30 -10.32
C PRO A 658 -15.85 17.51 -9.90
N SER A 659 -17.08 17.64 -10.42
CA SER A 659 -17.87 18.87 -10.29
C SER A 659 -19.24 18.73 -9.60
N MET A 660 -19.59 17.65 -8.91
CA MET A 660 -20.91 17.56 -8.26
C MET A 660 -20.90 16.89 -6.88
N ARG A 661 -21.10 17.68 -5.83
CA ARG A 661 -21.52 17.23 -4.50
C ARG A 661 -22.81 17.98 -4.14
N VAL A 662 -23.94 17.28 -4.23
CA VAL A 662 -25.27 17.83 -3.90
C VAL A 662 -25.52 17.63 -2.41
N VAL A 663 -25.67 18.71 -1.65
CA VAL A 663 -26.21 18.67 -0.27
C VAL A 663 -27.72 18.86 -0.34
N LYS A 664 -28.45 17.83 0.12
CA LYS A 664 -29.88 17.76 0.46
C LYS A 664 -30.96 18.24 -0.55
N SER A 665 -31.85 17.27 -0.81
CA SER A 665 -33.26 17.23 -1.25
C SER A 665 -33.81 18.05 -2.43
N ASP A 666 -33.27 19.19 -2.83
CA ASP A 666 -34.04 20.07 -3.75
C ASP A 666 -33.61 19.95 -5.22
N PHE A 667 -32.48 19.30 -5.50
CA PHE A 667 -32.04 19.01 -6.87
C PHE A 667 -32.90 17.91 -7.53
N ILE A 668 -33.50 17.03 -6.72
CA ILE A 668 -34.20 15.85 -7.23
C ILE A 668 -35.60 16.22 -7.72
N SER A 669 -36.35 17.10 -7.06
CA SER A 669 -37.77 17.31 -7.42
C SER A 669 -38.01 18.07 -8.72
N ALA A 670 -37.16 19.05 -9.07
CA ALA A 670 -37.34 19.84 -10.30
C ALA A 670 -36.80 19.12 -11.55
N ALA A 671 -35.76 18.30 -11.40
CA ALA A 671 -35.13 17.60 -12.52
C ALA A 671 -35.77 16.22 -12.80
N THR A 672 -36.37 15.55 -11.79
CA THR A 672 -36.96 14.21 -11.99
C THR A 672 -38.18 14.21 -12.91
N ALA A 673 -38.96 15.30 -13.00
CA ALA A 673 -40.15 15.31 -13.84
C ALA A 673 -39.84 15.19 -15.36
N GLU A 674 -38.70 15.72 -15.84
CA GLU A 674 -38.30 15.62 -17.25
C GLU A 674 -37.20 14.56 -17.52
N ILE A 675 -36.42 14.16 -16.51
CA ILE A 675 -35.35 13.15 -16.67
C ILE A 675 -35.91 11.73 -16.86
N HIS A 676 -37.18 11.49 -16.52
CA HIS A 676 -37.77 10.14 -16.53
C HIS A 676 -37.93 9.48 -17.92
N ASN A 677 -37.78 10.21 -19.03
CA ASN A 677 -38.14 9.68 -20.37
C ASN A 677 -37.07 9.68 -21.47
N SER A 678 -35.84 10.19 -21.25
CA SER A 678 -34.84 10.19 -22.34
C SER A 678 -33.42 10.02 -21.80
N GLY A 679 -32.85 8.83 -22.04
CA GLY A 679 -31.48 8.49 -21.71
C GLY A 679 -30.47 9.41 -22.38
N SER A 680 -29.49 9.84 -21.58
CA SER A 680 -28.34 10.70 -21.87
C SER A 680 -28.57 12.22 -21.79
N ILE A 681 -27.67 12.87 -21.06
CA ILE A 681 -27.58 14.31 -20.88
C ILE A 681 -26.24 14.74 -21.52
N ALA A 682 -26.27 15.73 -22.41
CA ALA A 682 -25.07 16.37 -22.96
C ALA A 682 -25.05 17.85 -22.55
N GLY A 683 -23.98 18.27 -21.89
CA GLY A 683 -23.83 19.64 -21.41
C GLY A 683 -22.39 19.92 -20.99
N THR A 684 -22.00 21.20 -21.04
CA THR A 684 -20.74 21.69 -20.46
C THR A 684 -20.99 22.14 -19.02
N CYS A 685 -19.98 21.97 -18.17
CA CYS A 685 -20.04 22.27 -16.75
C CYS A 685 -18.77 23.01 -16.37
N ASP A 686 -18.89 24.28 -16.01
CA ASP A 686 -17.81 25.08 -15.47
C ASP A 686 -17.93 25.11 -13.95
N VAL A 687 -16.81 24.92 -13.26
CA VAL A 687 -16.74 25.06 -11.80
C VAL A 687 -15.79 26.19 -11.45
N THR A 688 -16.34 27.23 -10.82
CA THR A 688 -15.55 28.31 -10.25
C THR A 688 -15.43 28.07 -8.76
N TYR A 689 -14.24 28.17 -8.21
CA TYR A 689 -14.02 28.11 -6.77
C TYR A 689 -13.66 29.50 -6.25
N LYS A 690 -13.98 29.76 -5.00
CA LYS A 690 -13.68 31.01 -4.29
C LYS A 690 -13.09 30.64 -2.93
N ILE A 691 -11.85 31.04 -2.69
CA ILE A 691 -11.26 30.96 -1.34
C ILE A 691 -11.62 32.24 -0.62
N ALA A 692 -12.16 32.13 0.60
CA ALA A 692 -12.40 33.24 1.51
C ALA A 692 -11.60 33.04 2.80
N ALA A 693 -10.92 34.08 3.27
CA ALA A 693 -10.24 34.12 4.56
C ALA A 693 -10.97 35.10 5.48
N CYS A 694 -11.40 34.66 6.65
CA CYS A 694 -12.08 35.48 7.66
C CYS A 694 -11.22 35.50 8.93
N VAL A 695 -10.83 36.69 9.38
CA VAL A 695 -9.99 36.92 10.57
C VAL A 695 -10.88 37.31 11.75
N PHE A 696 -10.76 36.61 12.87
CA PHE A 696 -11.54 36.81 14.08
C PHE A 696 -10.65 37.18 15.27
N ALA A 697 -11.12 38.09 16.11
CA ALA A 697 -10.52 38.40 17.42
C ALA A 697 -11.62 38.64 18.46
N GLY A 698 -11.51 38.05 19.64
CA GLY A 698 -12.52 38.01 20.70
C GLY A 698 -13.85 37.41 20.23
N GLY A 699 -13.82 36.47 19.28
CA GLY A 699 -15.01 35.90 18.65
C GLY A 699 -15.78 36.83 17.70
N ARG A 700 -15.22 38.00 17.35
CA ARG A 700 -15.81 38.95 16.39
C ARG A 700 -15.01 38.96 15.08
N LEU A 701 -15.69 38.96 13.94
CA LEU A 701 -15.08 39.13 12.63
C LEU A 701 -14.42 40.51 12.55
N LYS A 702 -13.13 40.53 12.24
CA LYS A 702 -12.32 41.74 12.11
C LYS A 702 -12.07 42.11 10.65
N SER A 703 -11.86 41.13 9.78
CA SER A 703 -11.54 41.33 8.36
C SER A 703 -11.92 40.07 7.56
N ASP A 704 -12.35 40.23 6.31
CA ASP A 704 -12.57 39.13 5.38
C ASP A 704 -12.01 39.46 3.98
N ALA A 705 -11.42 38.45 3.35
CA ALA A 705 -10.76 38.53 2.05
C ALA A 705 -11.24 37.38 1.18
N SER A 706 -11.42 37.56 -0.13
CA SER A 706 -11.74 36.42 -1.00
C SER A 706 -11.17 36.54 -2.40
N ARG A 707 -10.92 35.39 -3.04
CA ARG A 707 -10.37 35.28 -4.39
C ARG A 707 -11.01 34.13 -5.15
N GLU A 708 -11.46 34.42 -6.37
CA GLU A 708 -11.92 33.40 -7.31
C GLU A 708 -10.73 32.69 -7.98
N ILE A 709 -10.84 31.37 -8.13
CA ILE A 709 -9.91 30.50 -8.83
C ILE A 709 -10.71 29.57 -9.74
N ILE A 710 -10.16 29.24 -10.91
CA ILE A 710 -10.77 28.31 -11.86
C ILE A 710 -9.90 27.07 -11.92
N LEU A 711 -10.47 25.90 -11.64
CA LEU A 711 -9.78 24.63 -11.70
C LEU A 711 -10.15 23.94 -13.02
N MET A 712 -9.17 23.59 -13.85
CA MET A 712 -9.41 22.84 -15.10
C MET A 712 -8.90 21.40 -14.95
N PRO A 713 -9.62 20.40 -15.48
CA PRO A 713 -9.13 19.02 -15.49
C PRO A 713 -7.88 18.88 -16.38
N ILE A 714 -7.00 17.95 -16.03
CA ILE A 714 -5.71 17.71 -16.72
C ILE A 714 -5.96 17.19 -18.14
N GLU A 715 -5.45 17.88 -19.18
CA GLU A 715 -5.45 17.44 -20.59
C GLU A 715 -4.04 17.02 -21.07
N ASP A 716 -3.97 15.94 -21.87
CA ASP A 716 -2.85 15.63 -22.77
C ASP A 716 -2.66 16.80 -23.77
N LYS A 717 -1.43 17.31 -23.93
CA LYS A 717 -1.15 18.46 -24.82
C LYS A 717 -1.55 18.18 -26.30
N PRO A 718 -2.31 19.08 -26.95
CA PRO A 718 -2.49 19.06 -28.40
C PRO A 718 -1.23 19.55 -29.16
N PRO A 719 -1.06 19.23 -30.46
CA PRO A 719 0.07 19.71 -31.26
C PRO A 719 0.06 21.24 -31.41
N PRO A 720 1.23 21.90 -31.58
CA PRO A 720 1.33 23.35 -31.58
C PRO A 720 0.64 23.98 -32.81
N LEU A 721 -0.29 24.90 -32.55
CA LEU A 721 -0.77 25.89 -33.51
C LEU A 721 0.12 27.12 -33.38
N GLU A 722 0.69 27.58 -34.49
CA GLU A 722 1.55 28.77 -34.49
C GLU A 722 0.74 30.00 -34.93
N PRO A 723 1.00 31.20 -34.39
CA PRO A 723 0.28 32.44 -34.77
C PRO A 723 0.30 32.72 -36.29
N GLU A 724 1.31 32.19 -36.97
CA GLU A 724 1.54 32.29 -38.42
C GLU A 724 0.41 31.62 -39.25
N ASP A 725 -0.31 30.67 -38.66
CA ASP A 725 -1.36 29.88 -39.35
C ASP A 725 -2.66 30.66 -39.60
N PHE A 726 -2.86 31.79 -38.90
CA PHE A 726 -4.11 32.57 -38.92
C PHE A 726 -3.99 33.91 -39.65
N GLY A 727 -2.86 34.16 -40.33
CA GLY A 727 -2.56 35.44 -40.97
C GLY A 727 -2.27 36.56 -39.96
N LYS A 728 -1.46 37.56 -40.35
CA LYS A 728 -0.99 38.63 -39.44
C LYS A 728 -2.10 39.52 -38.86
N GLU A 729 -3.32 39.41 -39.38
CA GLU A 729 -4.47 40.26 -39.03
C GLU A 729 -5.36 39.65 -37.92
N TYR A 730 -5.13 38.38 -37.54
CA TYR A 730 -5.86 37.70 -36.47
C TYR A 730 -4.92 37.30 -35.34
N ARG A 731 -5.34 37.52 -34.10
CA ARG A 731 -4.58 37.08 -32.92
C ARG A 731 -5.23 35.84 -32.33
N LEU A 732 -4.45 34.77 -32.15
CA LEU A 732 -4.88 33.60 -31.39
C LEU A 732 -5.08 33.99 -29.92
N VAL A 733 -6.30 33.84 -29.43
CA VAL A 733 -6.71 34.19 -28.06
C VAL A 733 -6.76 32.94 -27.17
N GLY A 734 -7.03 31.76 -27.75
CA GLY A 734 -6.96 30.48 -27.05
C GLY A 734 -7.29 29.29 -27.94
N ALA A 735 -6.89 28.07 -27.52
CA ALA A 735 -7.25 26.81 -28.18
C ALA A 735 -7.51 25.71 -27.14
N THR A 736 -8.48 24.82 -27.40
CA THR A 736 -8.80 23.67 -26.53
C THR A 736 -9.14 22.42 -27.33
N SER A 737 -8.79 21.25 -26.81
CA SER A 737 -9.03 19.95 -27.44
C SER A 737 -10.35 19.35 -26.96
N LEU A 738 -11.27 19.09 -27.88
CA LEU A 738 -12.52 18.40 -27.59
C LEU A 738 -12.39 16.90 -27.89
N ARG A 739 -12.70 16.05 -26.90
CA ARG A 739 -13.00 14.62 -27.13
C ARG A 739 -14.51 14.40 -27.14
N PRO A 740 -15.13 14.01 -28.27
CA PRO A 740 -16.50 13.54 -28.26
C PRO A 740 -16.58 12.22 -27.49
N SER A 741 -17.72 11.95 -26.84
CA SER A 741 -17.89 10.80 -25.96
C SER A 741 -17.70 9.45 -26.64
N TRP A 742 -17.82 9.36 -27.98
CA TRP A 742 -17.59 8.14 -28.75
C TRP A 742 -16.90 8.45 -30.10
N GLY A 743 -15.59 8.15 -30.24
CA GLY A 743 -14.89 8.12 -31.54
C GLY A 743 -13.44 8.61 -31.56
N LEU A 744 -12.61 8.02 -32.45
CA LEU A 744 -11.17 8.30 -32.68
C LEU A 744 -10.85 9.68 -33.31
N ARG A 745 -11.85 10.56 -33.50
CA ARG A 745 -11.63 11.90 -34.11
C ARG A 745 -11.37 12.94 -33.03
N LYS A 746 -10.19 13.56 -33.06
CA LYS A 746 -9.85 14.73 -32.23
C LYS A 746 -10.43 15.99 -32.88
N SER A 747 -11.14 16.80 -32.12
CA SER A 747 -11.64 18.11 -32.59
C SER A 747 -10.96 19.22 -31.79
N LEU A 748 -10.62 20.32 -32.43
CA LEU A 748 -9.93 21.45 -31.81
C LEU A 748 -10.81 22.69 -31.92
N MET A 749 -11.07 23.36 -30.79
CA MET A 749 -11.75 24.65 -30.76
C MET A 749 -10.71 25.75 -30.63
N VAL A 750 -10.78 26.77 -31.49
CA VAL A 750 -9.82 27.88 -31.54
C VAL A 750 -10.57 29.20 -31.48
N VAL A 751 -10.10 30.12 -30.63
CA VAL A 751 -10.66 31.46 -30.47
C VAL A 751 -9.64 32.46 -31.01
N VAL A 752 -10.05 33.25 -31.99
CA VAL A 752 -9.24 34.30 -32.62
C VAL A 752 -9.95 35.65 -32.50
N SER A 753 -9.21 36.74 -32.30
CA SER A 753 -9.76 38.11 -32.35
C SER A 753 -9.20 38.89 -33.53
N SER A 754 -10.05 39.75 -34.11
CA SER A 754 -9.69 40.75 -35.12
C SER A 754 -10.38 42.08 -34.79
N MET A 755 -9.75 43.19 -35.16
CA MET A 755 -10.27 44.54 -35.00
C MET A 755 -11.18 44.97 -36.19
N GLU A 756 -11.17 44.23 -37.31
CA GLU A 756 -12.03 44.47 -38.48
C GLU A 756 -12.71 43.17 -38.97
N PRO A 757 -14.00 43.20 -39.42
CA PRO A 757 -14.69 42.02 -39.95
C PRO A 757 -14.20 41.69 -41.35
N ARG A 758 -13.27 40.74 -41.48
CA ARG A 758 -12.78 40.19 -42.76
C ARG A 758 -12.91 38.65 -42.80
N PRO A 759 -12.94 38.02 -44.00
CA PRO A 759 -12.95 36.57 -44.15
C PRO A 759 -11.67 35.89 -43.62
N LEU A 760 -11.83 34.88 -42.76
CA LEU A 760 -10.69 34.03 -42.33
C LEU A 760 -10.19 33.20 -43.52
N THR A 761 -8.89 33.26 -43.79
CA THR A 761 -8.23 32.43 -44.81
C THR A 761 -7.07 31.65 -44.18
N PHE A 762 -7.07 30.34 -44.35
CA PHE A 762 -6.00 29.46 -43.85
C PHE A 762 -4.94 29.28 -44.95
N SER A 763 -3.68 29.63 -44.68
CA SER A 763 -2.57 29.36 -45.58
C SER A 763 -1.90 28.03 -45.22
N ASN A 764 -2.03 27.04 -46.13
CA ASN A 764 -1.27 25.78 -46.20
C ASN A 764 -0.93 25.06 -44.88
N ARG A 765 -1.62 23.95 -44.61
CA ARG A 765 -1.06 22.84 -43.80
C ARG A 765 -1.44 21.47 -44.40
N GLU A 766 -0.57 20.51 -44.10
CA GLU A 766 -0.33 19.20 -44.72
C GLU A 766 -1.56 18.30 -44.98
N GLU A 767 -1.40 17.37 -45.93
CA GLU A 767 -2.39 16.38 -46.34
C GLU A 767 -3.02 15.63 -45.14
N GLY A 768 -4.36 15.66 -45.03
CA GLY A 768 -5.10 14.85 -44.06
C GLY A 768 -6.39 15.46 -43.48
N CYS A 769 -6.76 16.69 -43.83
CA CYS A 769 -7.95 17.35 -43.27
C CYS A 769 -9.10 17.40 -44.30
N GLU A 770 -10.07 16.49 -44.21
CA GLU A 770 -11.17 16.40 -45.20
C GLU A 770 -12.29 17.43 -45.02
N SER A 771 -12.41 18.11 -43.86
CA SER A 771 -13.32 19.25 -43.68
C SER A 771 -13.04 20.01 -42.37
N THR A 772 -13.30 21.32 -42.38
CA THR A 772 -13.24 22.18 -41.18
C THR A 772 -14.63 22.73 -40.89
N GLU A 773 -15.23 22.37 -39.75
CA GLU A 773 -16.39 23.09 -39.19
C GLU A 773 -15.85 24.18 -38.25
N VAL A 774 -16.10 25.45 -38.56
CA VAL A 774 -15.73 26.59 -37.69
C VAL A 774 -16.99 27.13 -37.03
N LEU A 775 -17.04 27.11 -35.70
CA LEU A 775 -18.11 27.71 -34.90
C LEU A 775 -17.62 29.07 -34.40
N LEU A 776 -18.16 30.16 -34.95
CA LEU A 776 -17.80 31.53 -34.56
C LEU A 776 -18.79 32.06 -33.52
N HIS A 777 -18.27 32.47 -32.37
CA HIS A 777 -19.02 33.22 -31.35
C HIS A 777 -18.67 34.70 -31.46
N LEU A 778 -19.63 35.53 -31.87
CA LEU A 778 -19.49 36.98 -31.88
C LEU A 778 -20.22 37.57 -30.67
N LYS A 779 -19.51 38.34 -29.85
CA LYS A 779 -20.07 39.08 -28.72
C LYS A 779 -20.04 40.57 -29.07
N THR A 780 -21.20 41.19 -29.21
CA THR A 780 -21.29 42.64 -29.39
C THR A 780 -21.45 43.31 -28.03
N GLU A 781 -20.53 44.17 -27.63
CA GLU A 781 -20.73 45.05 -26.47
C GLU A 781 -21.65 46.21 -26.88
N GLY A 782 -22.80 46.32 -26.21
CA GLY A 782 -23.81 47.33 -26.54
C GLY A 782 -23.34 48.75 -26.20
N LEU A 783 -23.48 49.64 -27.19
CA LEU A 783 -23.47 51.10 -27.01
C LEU A 783 -24.51 51.48 -25.96
N SER A 784 -24.07 52.25 -24.96
CA SER A 784 -24.89 52.72 -23.86
C SER A 784 -25.75 53.91 -24.29
N ASP A 785 -27.08 53.78 -24.19
CA ASP A 785 -27.93 54.95 -23.98
C ASP A 785 -28.47 54.93 -22.56
N GLY A 786 -28.21 56.02 -21.85
CA GLY A 786 -28.37 56.16 -20.41
C GLY A 786 -29.82 56.11 -19.97
N ASN A 787 -30.35 54.91 -19.73
CA ASN A 787 -31.13 54.57 -18.54
C ASN A 787 -31.62 53.11 -18.62
N LYS A 788 -31.31 52.34 -17.58
CA LYS A 788 -31.61 50.91 -17.37
C LYS A 788 -30.82 49.93 -18.26
N SER A 789 -29.76 49.36 -17.69
CA SER A 789 -29.04 48.21 -18.25
C SER A 789 -29.93 46.95 -18.24
N ARG A 790 -30.49 46.57 -19.39
CA ARG A 790 -30.78 45.17 -19.70
C ARG A 790 -29.77 44.73 -20.75
N SER A 791 -28.74 43.99 -20.33
CA SER A 791 -27.91 43.23 -21.27
C SER A 791 -28.77 42.12 -21.86
N SER A 792 -29.18 42.29 -23.11
CA SER A 792 -29.78 41.22 -23.89
C SER A 792 -28.65 40.67 -24.76
N ASP A 793 -28.08 39.53 -24.38
CA ASP A 793 -27.10 38.85 -25.22
C ASP A 793 -27.85 38.25 -26.41
N VAL A 794 -27.64 38.78 -27.62
CA VAL A 794 -28.17 38.20 -28.86
C VAL A 794 -27.13 37.23 -29.41
N PHE A 795 -27.49 35.95 -29.53
CA PHE A 795 -26.61 34.90 -30.05
C PHE A 795 -26.94 34.62 -31.52
N PHE A 796 -25.94 34.71 -32.39
CA PHE A 796 -26.02 34.17 -33.76
C PHE A 796 -25.14 32.93 -33.88
N SER A 797 -25.69 31.83 -34.38
CA SER A 797 -24.95 30.65 -34.78
C SER A 797 -25.14 30.40 -36.27
N GLY A 798 -24.10 30.61 -37.06
CA GLY A 798 -24.05 30.23 -38.47
C GLY A 798 -23.24 28.96 -38.66
N ARG A 799 -23.68 28.06 -39.55
CA ARG A 799 -22.95 26.84 -39.93
C ARG A 799 -22.39 27.03 -41.34
N ALA A 800 -21.08 27.16 -41.47
CA ALA A 800 -20.42 27.23 -42.78
C ALA A 800 -19.74 25.88 -43.08
N LYS A 801 -20.09 25.26 -44.20
CA LYS A 801 -19.39 24.09 -44.76
C LYS A 801 -18.66 24.54 -46.02
N GLY A 802 -17.33 24.44 -46.04
CA GLY A 802 -16.53 24.53 -47.25
C GLY A 802 -15.92 23.17 -47.57
N SER A 803 -16.04 22.73 -48.83
CA SER A 803 -15.31 21.59 -49.39
C SER A 803 -14.25 22.12 -50.36
N TYR A 804 -13.00 21.68 -50.20
CA TYR A 804 -11.89 22.07 -51.07
C TYR A 804 -11.87 21.24 -52.35
N VAL A 805 -11.78 21.89 -53.51
CA VAL A 805 -11.45 21.24 -54.80
C VAL A 805 -10.35 22.06 -55.50
N ASN A 806 -9.21 21.42 -55.74
CA ASN A 806 -8.10 21.85 -56.60
C ASN A 806 -7.56 23.30 -56.42
N GLY A 807 -6.80 23.51 -55.34
CA GLY A 807 -5.66 24.44 -55.34
C GLY A 807 -5.95 25.95 -55.46
N ARG A 808 -7.20 26.39 -55.28
CA ARG A 808 -7.53 27.82 -55.07
C ARG A 808 -8.40 27.95 -53.83
N GLY A 809 -7.96 28.76 -52.87
CA GLY A 809 -8.59 28.91 -51.56
C GLY A 809 -10.04 29.41 -51.64
N THR A 810 -10.93 28.80 -50.85
CA THR A 810 -12.32 29.24 -50.71
C THR A 810 -12.38 30.33 -49.64
N ALA A 811 -12.82 31.54 -49.98
CA ALA A 811 -13.13 32.58 -49.02
C ALA A 811 -14.50 32.30 -48.37
N ILE A 812 -14.55 32.26 -47.03
CA ILE A 812 -15.81 32.15 -46.27
C ILE A 812 -16.29 33.57 -45.98
N SER A 813 -17.33 34.06 -46.68
CA SER A 813 -17.97 35.32 -46.31
C SER A 813 -19.14 35.07 -45.35
N VAL A 814 -19.21 35.86 -44.28
CA VAL A 814 -20.36 35.91 -43.37
C VAL A 814 -20.97 37.29 -43.54
N GLY A 815 -22.08 37.38 -44.27
CA GLY A 815 -22.83 38.63 -44.42
C GLY A 815 -23.65 38.92 -43.17
N CYS A 816 -23.63 40.17 -42.69
CA CYS A 816 -24.62 40.66 -41.71
C CYS A 816 -26.01 40.63 -42.35
N VAL A 817 -26.97 40.03 -41.66
CA VAL A 817 -28.39 40.07 -42.06
C VAL A 817 -28.97 41.39 -41.54
N GLU A 818 -29.55 42.19 -42.43
CA GLU A 818 -30.32 43.40 -42.10
C GLU A 818 -31.47 43.11 -41.13
N GLU A 819 -31.71 44.05 -40.22
CA GLU A 819 -32.87 44.12 -39.35
C GLU A 819 -34.15 44.23 -40.17
N ASP A 820 -34.77 43.11 -40.54
CA ASP A 820 -36.23 43.07 -40.67
C ASP A 820 -36.78 41.65 -40.75
N LYS A 821 -37.79 41.38 -39.90
CA LYS A 821 -38.64 40.18 -39.79
C LYS A 821 -38.05 39.00 -39.01
N VAL A 822 -38.47 38.83 -37.74
CA VAL A 822 -39.33 37.70 -37.27
C VAL A 822 -40.00 38.11 -35.95
N ARG A 823 -41.33 38.20 -35.99
CA ARG A 823 -42.26 38.19 -34.83
C ARG A 823 -42.44 36.76 -34.33
N ASN A 824 -42.68 36.61 -33.01
CA ASN A 824 -43.27 35.45 -32.31
C ASN A 824 -42.54 34.10 -32.38
N LYS A 825 -41.73 33.79 -31.36
CA LYS A 825 -41.97 32.70 -30.38
C LYS A 825 -40.88 32.66 -29.31
#